data_AF-A0A955MVI1-F1
#
_entry.id   AF-A0A955MVI1-F1
#
_cell.length_a   1.000
_cell.length_b   1.000
_cell.length_c   1.000
_cell.angle_alpha   90.00
_cell.angle_beta   90.00
_cell.angle_gamma   90.00
#
_symmetry.space_group_name_H-M   'P 1'
#
loop_
_entity.id
_entity.type
_entity.pdbx_description
1 polymer ?
#
loop_
_entity_poly.entity_id
_entity_poly.type
_entity_poly.pdbx_seq_one_letter_code
_entity_poly.pdbx_strand_id
1 'polypeptide(L)'
;FLVAIFTLVFVSTNSLATETDAARRPQYPLKQERRIYTEERLKVAEGNIAKFQTAKAIADKEISRASDWLGWEDEDLLKLIQPPNIPRAFNVGTDGCPKCGKEIYEVGGTYPWKLDIKNPLKVECPICGGVFPDEDHPDPGRGWVGPNDHKYWFIAYANHWNFQNTVLPAVRYLARAYLLTGDPKYAHKSAVLLYRAAEVYPGMDYHSQSRYGELQEKNGSRYEGKFLNHIWETTVLHMLAESYDSVWDTIDEDENLQELVGKSGEEIRGFIEANLLEEGIESVFAKKISGNYGMHQRALIFAALARDQGPVEEWLDSVVSGIHPDIRHTGLEYALYNLVYQDGIPYETSPGYNFSWIRNITEIAETLKWAGRNMYEHPKMKTLYGGVLDVVQCGLHTPSLGDSGSVWGGLVGQDAYTFQAAYRAYGDERYRRFLQKFGATGESGFNTFETLFYPMIEPTTESLQPQEPRLLDGYGMAILNNASDTVSMSLYYGYKGGHGHFDRLHFDLFANGWPMTPDLGYPDFMNAYVPGIYSWSKNTISHNTVTVDAGRQVNNEKGAINYFSNSDRVRWVEVEAPETYPQCATYRRLMMMVDVDEEHSYFVDFFTVEGGDQHDYSLHGPPGECESIGGEWTKPGSGTLAGATVEVGALYDDPARSVEGFDGTYYGYMGSGFQHFIHPQRLLSGEWIAEYHHAKDSDARLRIRILPTQDQEIILADAQVSPVKHKDLVKYVIARRKGEDLNSLFVSVLEPYSEEPFIQSVTSERIGKSIVLNIDLVDGITDTIIYEGSETGSRLVRTDRTNGARMEWVPEMAKRDKSDEVVRIGKPHITSASGARVTTDAQFEFGPTYAGCFLTDKDFTEYFKIEDAGRDHIDLIDPLPEGHPFRVGEDAWVVRRLQHRR
;
A
#
# COMPACT_ATOMS: atom_id res chain seq x y z
N PHE A 1 -0.83 8.97 -81.90
CA PHE A 1 -1.87 9.97 -81.61
C PHE A 1 -1.64 10.45 -80.18
N LEU A 2 -0.78 11.48 -80.04
CA LEU A 2 -1.09 12.83 -79.50
C LEU A 2 -1.14 12.83 -77.96
N VAL A 3 -0.05 13.08 -77.21
CA VAL A 3 0.80 14.29 -77.00
C VAL A 3 0.21 15.30 -75.99
N ALA A 4 0.96 15.47 -74.88
CA ALA A 4 1.16 16.64 -74.00
C ALA A 4 -0.03 17.12 -73.12
N ILE A 5 0.12 17.75 -71.93
CA ILE A 5 1.09 18.73 -71.43
C ILE A 5 1.20 18.64 -69.88
N PHE A 6 2.41 18.85 -69.36
CA PHE A 6 2.76 19.14 -67.96
C PHE A 6 2.22 20.51 -67.52
N THR A 7 1.55 20.60 -66.37
CA THR A 7 1.34 21.88 -65.66
C THR A 7 1.63 21.69 -64.17
N LEU A 8 2.72 22.33 -63.71
CA LEU A 8 2.97 22.59 -62.29
C LEU A 8 1.80 23.40 -61.72
N VAL A 9 1.20 22.92 -60.62
CA VAL A 9 0.36 23.75 -59.75
C VAL A 9 1.07 23.83 -58.41
N PHE A 10 1.57 25.03 -58.10
CA PHE A 10 1.90 25.46 -56.74
C PHE A 10 0.68 25.23 -55.85
N VAL A 11 0.76 24.28 -54.91
CA VAL A 11 -0.20 24.20 -53.81
C VAL A 11 0.20 25.29 -52.83
N SER A 12 -0.50 26.41 -52.91
CA SER A 12 -0.51 27.44 -51.88
C SER A 12 -0.96 26.81 -50.56
N THR A 13 -0.07 26.84 -49.57
CA THR A 13 -0.38 26.66 -48.15
C THR A 13 -1.30 27.80 -47.71
N ASN A 14 -2.61 27.59 -47.78
CA ASN A 14 -3.62 28.37 -47.05
C ASN A 14 -5.00 27.72 -47.20
N SER A 15 -5.36 26.89 -46.22
CA SER A 15 -6.69 26.88 -45.57
C SER A 15 -6.77 25.67 -44.62
N LEU A 16 -6.12 25.75 -43.46
CA LEU A 16 -6.50 24.95 -42.30
C LEU A 16 -7.69 25.64 -41.63
N ALA A 17 -8.85 25.56 -42.27
CA ALA A 17 -10.10 26.01 -41.70
C ALA A 17 -11.25 25.39 -42.49
N THR A 18 -11.63 24.16 -42.15
CA THR A 18 -12.99 23.68 -42.39
C THR A 18 -13.29 22.53 -41.44
N GLU A 19 -14.33 22.75 -40.63
CA GLU A 19 -15.01 21.83 -39.70
C GLU A 19 -14.41 21.68 -38.29
N THR A 20 -14.34 22.78 -37.54
CA THR A 20 -14.61 22.72 -36.09
C THR A 20 -16.03 23.22 -35.87
N ASP A 21 -16.89 22.36 -35.32
CA ASP A 21 -18.25 22.67 -34.88
C ASP A 21 -18.32 24.03 -34.16
N ALA A 22 -19.41 24.78 -34.42
CA ALA A 22 -19.61 26.17 -34.01
C ALA A 22 -19.07 26.48 -32.60
N ALA A 23 -18.19 27.47 -32.49
CA ALA A 23 -17.58 27.90 -31.22
C ALA A 23 -18.65 28.05 -30.13
N ARG A 24 -18.49 27.31 -29.01
CA ARG A 24 -19.38 27.42 -27.85
C ARG A 24 -19.37 28.88 -27.37
N ARG A 25 -20.54 29.40 -27.01
CA ARG A 25 -20.68 30.70 -26.33
C ARG A 25 -20.87 30.47 -24.84
N PRO A 26 -20.37 31.37 -23.97
CA PRO A 26 -20.51 31.19 -22.54
C PRO A 26 -21.98 31.18 -22.15
N GLN A 27 -22.38 30.21 -21.34
CA GLN A 27 -23.76 30.05 -20.87
C GLN A 27 -24.13 31.05 -19.76
N TYR A 28 -23.13 31.58 -19.07
CA TYR A 28 -23.29 32.52 -17.96
C TYR A 28 -22.52 33.83 -18.23
N PRO A 29 -22.77 34.91 -17.47
CA PRO A 29 -21.95 36.13 -17.56
C PRO A 29 -20.46 35.83 -17.37
N LEU A 30 -19.59 36.66 -17.93
CA LEU A 30 -18.15 36.47 -17.78
C LEU A 30 -17.71 36.68 -16.35
N LYS A 31 -16.65 35.99 -15.95
CA LYS A 31 -16.00 36.13 -14.64
C LYS A 31 -15.75 37.59 -14.27
N GLN A 32 -15.96 37.92 -12.99
CA GLN A 32 -15.79 39.27 -12.44
C GLN A 32 -14.77 39.33 -11.30
N GLU A 33 -14.48 38.22 -10.62
CA GLU A 33 -13.58 38.21 -9.47
C GLU A 33 -12.65 36.99 -9.49
N ARG A 34 -11.40 37.15 -9.04
CA ARG A 34 -10.51 36.02 -8.72
C ARG A 34 -11.01 35.32 -7.44
N ARG A 35 -11.28 34.02 -7.50
CA ARG A 35 -11.95 33.27 -6.41
C ARG A 35 -11.03 32.31 -5.65
N ILE A 36 -9.94 31.85 -6.26
CA ILE A 36 -9.05 30.84 -5.68
C ILE A 36 -7.97 31.52 -4.83
N TYR A 37 -7.05 32.24 -5.45
CA TYR A 37 -6.00 33.00 -4.75
C TYR A 37 -6.38 34.47 -4.62
N THR A 38 -7.34 34.77 -3.73
CA THR A 38 -7.83 36.13 -3.50
C THR A 38 -6.72 37.07 -3.02
N GLU A 39 -6.93 38.38 -3.17
CA GLU A 39 -6.01 39.43 -2.69
C GLU A 39 -5.64 39.29 -1.21
N GLU A 40 -6.56 38.82 -0.37
CA GLU A 40 -6.28 38.54 1.05
C GLU A 40 -5.27 37.41 1.22
N ARG A 41 -5.41 36.32 0.44
CA ARG A 41 -4.49 35.18 0.49
C ARG A 41 -3.13 35.55 -0.08
N LEU A 42 -3.09 36.34 -1.16
CA LEU A 42 -1.84 36.84 -1.73
C LEU A 42 -1.05 37.66 -0.70
N LYS A 43 -1.71 38.52 0.08
CA LYS A 43 -1.05 39.25 1.19
C LYS A 43 -0.45 38.33 2.25
N VAL A 44 -1.08 37.20 2.56
CA VAL A 44 -0.50 36.19 3.48
C VAL A 44 0.77 35.60 2.88
N ALA A 45 0.71 35.20 1.60
CA ALA A 45 1.87 34.68 0.88
C ALA A 45 3.02 35.69 0.81
N GLU A 46 2.74 36.94 0.45
CA GLU A 46 3.72 38.04 0.44
C GLU A 46 4.38 38.22 1.81
N GLY A 47 3.59 38.22 2.89
CA GLY A 47 4.10 38.33 4.26
C GLY A 47 5.02 37.17 4.63
N ASN A 48 4.66 35.95 4.25
CA ASN A 48 5.48 34.76 4.47
C ASN A 48 6.77 34.80 3.64
N ILE A 49 6.70 35.14 2.35
CA ILE A 49 7.84 35.26 1.44
C ILE A 49 8.82 36.34 1.92
N ALA A 50 8.32 37.46 2.42
CA ALA A 50 9.16 38.54 2.95
C ALA A 50 9.87 38.15 4.26
N LYS A 51 9.29 37.24 5.05
CA LYS A 51 9.77 36.87 6.38
C LYS A 51 10.66 35.63 6.39
N PHE A 52 10.38 34.64 5.54
CA PHE A 52 10.98 33.31 5.59
C PHE A 52 11.72 32.98 4.28
N GLN A 53 12.99 32.61 4.40
CA GLN A 53 13.86 32.22 3.30
C GLN A 53 13.39 30.97 2.56
N THR A 54 12.83 29.97 3.24
CA THR A 54 12.24 28.78 2.57
C THR A 54 10.99 29.13 1.77
N ALA A 55 10.11 29.98 2.31
CA ALA A 55 8.94 30.49 1.58
C ALA A 55 9.38 31.25 0.33
N LYS A 56 10.40 32.11 0.47
CA LYS A 56 11.05 32.77 -0.66
C LYS A 56 11.63 31.77 -1.66
N ALA A 57 12.29 30.70 -1.21
CA ALA A 57 12.85 29.69 -2.10
C ALA A 57 11.78 28.94 -2.91
N ILE A 58 10.60 28.68 -2.32
CA ILE A 58 9.46 28.13 -3.05
C ILE A 58 8.96 29.11 -4.12
N ALA A 59 8.78 30.39 -3.77
CA ALA A 59 8.37 31.40 -4.74
C ALA A 59 9.39 31.57 -5.88
N ASP A 60 10.67 31.67 -5.56
CA ASP A 60 11.76 31.79 -6.55
C ASP A 60 11.82 30.56 -7.48
N LYS A 61 11.55 29.36 -6.95
CA LYS A 61 11.49 28.12 -7.75
C LYS A 61 10.33 28.15 -8.76
N GLU A 62 9.14 28.60 -8.35
CA GLU A 62 8.00 28.72 -9.26
C GLU A 62 8.26 29.77 -10.34
N ILE A 63 8.83 30.93 -9.96
CA ILE A 63 9.23 31.99 -10.92
C ILE A 63 10.30 31.50 -11.89
N SER A 64 11.32 30.77 -11.39
CA SER A 64 12.39 30.22 -12.23
C SER A 64 11.85 29.23 -13.26
N ARG A 65 10.93 28.34 -12.87
CA ARG A 65 10.28 27.39 -13.80
C ARG A 65 9.48 28.10 -14.89
N ALA A 66 8.86 29.22 -14.56
CA ALA A 66 8.09 30.03 -15.51
C ALA A 66 9.00 30.86 -16.44
N SER A 67 10.15 31.33 -15.94
CA SER A 67 11.06 32.23 -16.66
C SER A 67 11.56 31.64 -17.99
N ASP A 68 11.81 30.34 -18.03
CA ASP A 68 12.27 29.63 -19.24
C ASP A 68 11.27 29.72 -20.41
N TRP A 69 10.00 29.99 -20.12
CA TRP A 69 8.93 30.10 -21.11
C TRP A 69 8.78 31.50 -21.70
N LEU A 70 9.30 32.54 -21.04
CA LEU A 70 9.20 33.92 -21.53
C LEU A 70 9.96 34.15 -22.83
N GLY A 71 10.97 33.33 -23.13
CA GLY A 71 11.76 33.38 -24.36
C GLY A 71 11.13 32.68 -25.56
N TRP A 72 9.95 32.08 -25.41
CA TRP A 72 9.24 31.43 -26.51
C TRP A 72 8.36 32.42 -27.26
N GLU A 73 8.38 32.36 -28.59
CA GLU A 73 7.42 33.07 -29.44
C GLU A 73 6.02 32.48 -29.26
N ASP A 74 4.99 33.32 -29.33
CA ASP A 74 3.61 32.89 -29.03
C ASP A 74 3.09 31.86 -30.02
N GLU A 75 3.42 31.99 -31.31
CA GLU A 75 3.06 31.02 -32.33
C GLU A 75 3.69 29.64 -32.08
N ASP A 76 4.86 29.60 -31.45
CA ASP A 76 5.50 28.32 -31.10
C ASP A 76 4.83 27.69 -29.88
N LEU A 77 4.37 28.48 -28.91
CA LEU A 77 3.57 27.99 -27.79
C LEU A 77 2.25 27.37 -28.25
N LEU A 78 1.54 28.01 -29.18
CA LEU A 78 0.29 27.48 -29.75
C LEU A 78 0.48 26.09 -30.40
N LYS A 79 1.66 25.83 -31.00
CA LYS A 79 1.99 24.56 -31.66
C LYS A 79 2.26 23.41 -30.68
N LEU A 80 2.50 23.69 -29.40
CA LEU A 80 2.82 22.65 -28.42
C LEU A 80 1.60 21.79 -28.06
N ILE A 81 0.40 22.37 -28.07
CA ILE A 81 -0.85 21.65 -27.83
C ILE A 81 -1.38 21.14 -29.17
N GLN A 82 -1.37 19.82 -29.35
CA GLN A 82 -1.73 19.18 -30.62
C GLN A 82 -3.24 19.15 -30.85
N PRO A 83 -3.70 19.24 -32.12
CA PRO A 83 -5.11 19.09 -32.47
C PRO A 83 -5.64 17.66 -32.21
N PRO A 84 -6.97 17.46 -32.15
CA PRO A 84 -7.59 16.19 -31.77
C PRO A 84 -7.24 14.98 -32.65
N ASN A 85 -6.83 15.21 -33.90
CA ASN A 85 -6.43 14.15 -34.82
C ASN A 85 -5.06 13.51 -34.48
N ILE A 86 -4.29 14.07 -33.55
CA ILE A 86 -3.03 13.49 -33.07
C ILE A 86 -3.30 12.64 -31.81
N PRO A 87 -3.11 11.30 -31.85
CA PRO A 87 -3.47 10.42 -30.73
C PRO A 87 -2.60 10.55 -29.48
N ARG A 88 -2.98 9.87 -28.40
CA ARG A 88 -2.25 9.76 -27.12
C ARG A 88 -1.96 8.32 -26.72
N ALA A 89 -0.81 8.08 -26.09
CA ALA A 89 -0.49 6.79 -25.48
C ALA A 89 0.56 6.95 -24.37
N PHE A 90 0.25 6.64 -23.11
CA PHE A 90 1.27 6.66 -22.04
C PHE A 90 2.40 5.63 -22.22
N ASN A 91 2.27 4.62 -23.11
CA ASN A 91 3.36 3.72 -23.54
C ASN A 91 3.44 3.66 -25.06
N VAL A 92 4.65 3.58 -25.61
CA VAL A 92 4.89 3.28 -27.04
C VAL A 92 4.41 1.87 -27.39
N GLY A 93 4.65 0.89 -26.52
CA GLY A 93 4.32 -0.52 -26.72
C GLY A 93 4.75 -1.34 -25.50
N THR A 94 4.70 -2.66 -25.59
CA THR A 94 5.15 -3.61 -24.53
C THR A 94 6.51 -4.25 -24.82
N ASP A 95 7.01 -4.14 -26.05
CA ASP A 95 8.30 -4.74 -26.45
C ASP A 95 9.50 -3.84 -26.21
N GLY A 96 9.27 -2.59 -25.79
CA GLY A 96 10.31 -1.59 -25.64
C GLY A 96 10.74 -0.97 -26.96
N CYS A 97 12.05 -0.82 -27.14
CA CYS A 97 12.63 -0.16 -28.31
C CYS A 97 12.73 -1.13 -29.49
N PRO A 98 12.40 -0.76 -30.74
CA PRO A 98 12.61 -1.62 -31.91
C PRO A 98 14.05 -2.11 -32.09
N LYS A 99 15.03 -1.38 -31.54
CA LYS A 99 16.47 -1.68 -31.62
C LYS A 99 17.03 -2.38 -30.37
N CYS A 100 16.49 -2.10 -29.18
CA CYS A 100 17.02 -2.59 -27.89
C CYS A 100 16.08 -3.59 -27.18
N GLY A 101 14.90 -3.83 -27.73
CA GLY A 101 13.86 -4.61 -27.06
C GLY A 101 13.51 -4.07 -25.67
N LYS A 102 13.29 -4.99 -24.73
CA LYS A 102 12.85 -4.72 -23.36
C LYS A 102 13.92 -4.12 -22.46
N GLU A 103 15.19 -4.12 -22.86
CA GLU A 103 16.29 -3.51 -22.08
C GLU A 103 16.01 -2.04 -21.75
N ILE A 104 15.25 -1.34 -22.61
CA ILE A 104 14.85 0.06 -22.38
C ILE A 104 14.15 0.29 -21.02
N TYR A 105 13.34 -0.67 -20.57
CA TYR A 105 12.60 -0.56 -19.30
C TYR A 105 13.53 -0.73 -18.10
N GLU A 106 14.67 -1.39 -18.27
CA GLU A 106 15.67 -1.57 -17.22
C GLU A 106 16.43 -0.27 -16.93
N VAL A 107 16.59 0.59 -17.95
CA VAL A 107 17.30 1.88 -17.82
C VAL A 107 16.34 3.03 -17.50
N GLY A 108 15.20 3.13 -18.19
CA GLY A 108 14.29 4.27 -18.07
C GLY A 108 13.03 4.01 -17.24
N GLY A 109 12.87 2.81 -16.68
CA GLY A 109 11.67 2.41 -15.94
C GLY A 109 10.42 2.29 -16.82
N THR A 110 9.24 2.49 -16.22
CA THR A 110 7.93 2.26 -16.86
C THR A 110 7.67 3.14 -18.09
N TYR A 111 8.16 4.38 -18.08
CA TYR A 111 7.97 5.38 -19.15
C TYR A 111 9.33 5.89 -19.65
N PRO A 112 10.11 5.05 -20.36
CA PRO A 112 11.56 5.24 -20.44
C PRO A 112 12.03 6.19 -21.55
N TRP A 113 11.14 6.69 -22.40
CA TRP A 113 11.50 7.43 -23.59
C TRP A 113 11.78 8.90 -23.27
N LYS A 114 12.89 9.43 -23.79
CA LYS A 114 13.19 10.86 -23.67
C LYS A 114 12.38 11.66 -24.69
N LEU A 115 12.03 12.89 -24.32
CA LEU A 115 11.24 13.81 -25.12
C LEU A 115 12.02 15.10 -25.35
N ASP A 116 11.85 15.68 -26.54
CA ASP A 116 12.30 17.03 -26.86
C ASP A 116 11.09 17.86 -27.24
N ILE A 117 10.77 18.88 -26.44
CA ILE A 117 9.62 19.75 -26.67
C ILE A 117 9.75 20.58 -27.94
N LYS A 118 10.97 20.79 -28.46
CA LYS A 118 11.18 21.45 -29.77
C LYS A 118 10.89 20.51 -30.94
N ASN A 119 10.84 19.21 -30.69
CA ASN A 119 10.43 18.17 -31.63
C ASN A 119 9.30 17.33 -31.02
N PRO A 120 8.12 17.93 -30.76
CA PRO A 120 7.15 17.45 -29.78
C PRO A 120 6.45 16.11 -30.14
N LEU A 121 6.68 15.61 -31.36
CA LEU A 121 6.13 14.34 -31.85
C LEU A 121 7.20 13.25 -32.05
N LYS A 122 8.39 13.43 -31.44
CA LYS A 122 9.47 12.45 -31.47
C LYS A 122 9.83 11.95 -30.08
N VAL A 123 10.33 10.73 -30.03
CA VAL A 123 10.87 10.09 -28.83
C VAL A 123 12.30 9.64 -29.08
N GLU A 124 13.15 9.68 -28.06
CA GLU A 124 14.53 9.14 -28.10
C GLU A 124 14.67 7.97 -27.13
N CYS A 125 15.26 6.87 -27.60
CA CYS A 125 15.63 5.74 -26.74
C CYS A 125 16.85 6.11 -25.88
N PRO A 126 16.78 6.00 -24.54
CA PRO A 126 17.90 6.35 -23.66
C PRO A 126 19.12 5.43 -23.79
N ILE A 127 18.97 4.25 -24.41
CA ILE A 127 20.05 3.26 -24.56
C ILE A 127 20.82 3.48 -25.86
N CYS A 128 20.13 3.39 -27.01
CA CYS A 128 20.80 3.48 -28.31
C CYS A 128 20.84 4.89 -28.90
N GLY A 129 20.17 5.87 -28.28
CA GLY A 129 20.04 7.24 -28.82
C GLY A 129 19.19 7.34 -30.09
N GLY A 130 18.51 6.26 -30.49
CA GLY A 130 17.64 6.25 -31.66
C GLY A 130 16.43 7.17 -31.47
N VAL A 131 16.16 8.02 -32.44
CA VAL A 131 15.03 8.96 -32.45
C VAL A 131 13.94 8.44 -33.37
N PHE A 132 12.72 8.31 -32.86
CA PHE A 132 11.57 7.75 -33.58
C PHE A 132 10.38 8.74 -33.59
N PRO A 133 9.52 8.71 -34.62
CA PRO A 133 9.67 7.91 -35.84
C PRO A 133 10.85 8.36 -36.72
N ASP A 134 11.44 7.40 -37.42
CA ASP A 134 12.47 7.59 -38.46
C ASP A 134 11.99 6.97 -39.80
N GLU A 135 12.83 6.95 -40.84
CA GLU A 135 12.46 6.41 -42.16
C GLU A 135 12.16 4.90 -42.12
N ASP A 136 12.82 4.15 -41.24
CA ASP A 136 12.66 2.70 -41.10
C ASP A 136 11.46 2.34 -40.18
N HIS A 137 11.06 3.27 -39.32
CA HIS A 137 9.98 3.11 -38.33
C HIS A 137 8.92 4.22 -38.49
N PRO A 138 8.24 4.32 -39.65
CA PRO A 138 7.30 5.40 -39.91
C PRO A 138 6.03 5.27 -39.07
N ASP A 139 5.81 6.24 -38.18
CA ASP A 139 4.56 6.38 -37.41
C ASP A 139 3.77 7.58 -37.97
N PRO A 140 2.61 7.36 -38.61
CA PRO A 140 1.75 8.44 -39.10
C PRO A 140 0.87 9.07 -38.01
N GLY A 141 1.07 8.71 -36.73
CA GLY A 141 0.31 9.18 -35.57
C GLY A 141 -0.51 8.07 -34.90
N ARG A 142 -0.88 7.05 -35.68
CA ARG A 142 -1.65 5.88 -35.21
C ARG A 142 -0.77 4.66 -34.94
N GLY A 143 0.53 4.83 -34.83
CA GLY A 143 1.51 3.79 -34.57
C GLY A 143 2.08 3.13 -35.82
N TRP A 144 3.29 2.61 -35.69
CA TRP A 144 4.01 1.79 -36.68
C TRP A 144 3.88 0.31 -36.33
N VAL A 145 3.53 -0.55 -37.29
CA VAL A 145 3.53 -2.01 -37.09
C VAL A 145 4.89 -2.56 -37.49
N GLY A 146 5.60 -3.13 -36.51
CA GLY A 146 6.92 -3.69 -36.71
C GLY A 146 6.90 -5.07 -37.36
N PRO A 147 8.08 -5.63 -37.72
CA PRO A 147 8.21 -6.97 -38.30
C PRO A 147 7.72 -8.10 -37.38
N ASN A 148 7.57 -7.84 -36.09
CA ASN A 148 7.02 -8.75 -35.09
C ASN A 148 5.48 -8.67 -34.97
N ASP A 149 4.81 -7.97 -35.89
CA ASP A 149 3.37 -7.68 -35.90
C ASP A 149 2.88 -6.85 -34.69
N HIS A 150 3.81 -6.30 -33.90
CA HIS A 150 3.48 -5.44 -32.77
C HIS A 150 3.49 -3.96 -33.17
N LYS A 151 2.62 -3.19 -32.54
CA LYS A 151 2.35 -1.78 -32.88
C LYS A 151 3.05 -0.83 -31.89
N TYR A 152 3.85 0.09 -32.43
CA TYR A 152 4.65 1.08 -31.69
C TYR A 152 4.09 2.50 -31.88
N TRP A 153 3.69 3.15 -30.79
CA TRP A 153 2.96 4.42 -30.76
C TRP A 153 3.86 5.61 -30.39
N PHE A 154 4.88 5.88 -31.21
CA PHE A 154 5.90 6.91 -30.93
C PHE A 154 5.30 8.32 -30.83
N ILE A 155 4.54 8.74 -31.84
CA ILE A 155 3.93 10.08 -31.90
C ILE A 155 2.93 10.24 -30.76
N ALA A 156 2.10 9.21 -30.52
CA ALA A 156 1.08 9.28 -29.49
C ALA A 156 1.67 9.34 -28.08
N TYR A 157 2.82 8.69 -27.86
CA TYR A 157 3.58 8.80 -26.62
C TYR A 157 4.17 10.19 -26.42
N ALA A 158 4.84 10.72 -27.44
CA ALA A 158 5.42 12.05 -27.38
C ALA A 158 4.34 13.12 -27.11
N ASN A 159 3.22 13.06 -27.83
CA ASN A 159 2.09 13.98 -27.63
C ASN A 159 1.54 13.90 -26.19
N HIS A 160 1.30 12.69 -25.68
CA HIS A 160 0.77 12.47 -24.35
C HIS A 160 1.67 13.09 -23.25
N TRP A 161 2.95 12.77 -23.28
CA TRP A 161 3.88 13.15 -22.21
C TRP A 161 4.44 14.56 -22.35
N ASN A 162 4.60 15.10 -23.56
CA ASN A 162 4.93 16.52 -23.72
C ASN A 162 3.80 17.39 -23.16
N PHE A 163 2.54 17.04 -23.40
CA PHE A 163 1.42 17.73 -22.79
C PHE A 163 1.41 17.57 -21.26
N GLN A 164 1.39 16.33 -20.76
CA GLN A 164 1.23 16.03 -19.33
C GLN A 164 2.40 16.54 -18.46
N ASN A 165 3.65 16.35 -18.87
CA ASN A 165 4.82 16.64 -18.03
C ASN A 165 5.45 18.01 -18.29
N THR A 166 5.12 18.66 -19.40
CA THR A 166 5.80 19.90 -19.81
C THR A 166 4.84 21.04 -20.05
N VAL A 167 3.90 20.91 -20.99
CA VAL A 167 3.00 22.02 -21.37
C VAL A 167 1.98 22.33 -20.28
N LEU A 168 1.28 21.33 -19.74
CA LEU A 168 0.28 21.53 -18.70
C LEU A 168 0.89 22.17 -17.42
N PRO A 169 2.05 21.69 -16.91
CA PRO A 169 2.75 22.38 -15.81
C PRO A 169 3.16 23.80 -16.17
N ALA A 170 3.59 24.08 -17.40
CA ALA A 170 4.02 25.41 -17.83
C ALA A 170 2.90 26.45 -17.74
N VAL A 171 1.68 26.09 -18.18
CA VAL A 171 0.48 26.95 -18.03
C VAL A 171 0.35 27.41 -16.58
N ARG A 172 0.47 26.47 -15.65
CA ARG A 172 0.34 26.76 -14.21
C ARG A 172 1.55 27.51 -13.63
N TYR A 173 2.77 27.19 -14.03
CA TYR A 173 3.96 27.91 -13.55
C TYR A 173 3.91 29.38 -13.96
N LEU A 174 3.54 29.67 -15.21
CA LEU A 174 3.33 31.02 -15.72
C LEU A 174 2.24 31.75 -14.91
N ALA A 175 1.08 31.14 -14.73
CA ALA A 175 0.00 31.71 -13.92
C ALA A 175 0.41 31.99 -12.46
N ARG A 176 1.10 31.05 -11.81
CA ARG A 176 1.59 31.21 -10.43
C ARG A 176 2.71 32.26 -10.32
N ALA A 177 3.58 32.36 -11.31
CA ALA A 177 4.61 33.40 -11.35
C ALA A 177 3.99 34.80 -11.48
N TYR A 178 2.90 34.95 -12.25
CA TYR A 178 2.12 36.20 -12.27
C TYR A 178 1.58 36.54 -10.88
N LEU A 179 0.95 35.59 -10.18
CA LEU A 179 0.45 35.82 -8.82
C LEU A 179 1.53 36.29 -7.83
N LEU A 180 2.76 35.78 -7.98
CA LEU A 180 3.88 36.09 -7.08
C LEU A 180 4.60 37.40 -7.42
N THR A 181 4.50 37.88 -8.66
CA THR A 181 5.34 39.00 -9.16
C THR A 181 4.54 40.20 -9.65
N GLY A 182 3.29 39.99 -10.06
CA GLY A 182 2.49 40.96 -10.79
C GLY A 182 3.01 41.28 -12.21
N ASP A 183 4.01 40.56 -12.74
CA ASP A 183 4.53 40.81 -14.09
C ASP A 183 3.59 40.24 -15.15
N PRO A 184 2.94 41.10 -15.97
CA PRO A 184 1.94 40.66 -16.95
C PRO A 184 2.52 39.78 -18.06
N LYS A 185 3.84 39.73 -18.26
CA LYS A 185 4.45 38.83 -19.26
C LYS A 185 4.19 37.36 -18.96
N TYR A 186 4.17 36.99 -17.68
CA TYR A 186 3.83 35.61 -17.30
C TYR A 186 2.35 35.32 -17.56
N ALA A 187 1.47 36.27 -17.24
CA ALA A 187 0.04 36.17 -17.48
C ALA A 187 -0.27 36.00 -18.98
N HIS A 188 0.36 36.82 -19.83
CA HIS A 188 0.27 36.74 -21.28
C HIS A 188 0.60 35.35 -21.83
N LYS A 189 1.78 34.80 -21.50
CA LYS A 189 2.19 33.46 -21.97
C LYS A 189 1.26 32.35 -21.46
N SER A 190 0.75 32.48 -20.23
CA SER A 190 -0.28 31.57 -19.71
C SER A 190 -1.58 31.67 -20.50
N ALA A 191 -2.04 32.89 -20.82
CA ALA A 191 -3.27 33.14 -21.56
C ALA A 191 -3.20 32.62 -23.01
N VAL A 192 -2.05 32.73 -23.68
CA VAL A 192 -1.80 32.12 -25.00
C VAL A 192 -2.03 30.61 -24.97
N LEU A 193 -1.44 29.90 -23.99
CA LEU A 193 -1.60 28.44 -23.86
C LEU A 193 -3.03 28.04 -23.43
N LEU A 194 -3.67 28.82 -22.55
CA LEU A 194 -5.07 28.61 -22.14
C LEU A 194 -6.02 28.76 -23.33
N TYR A 195 -5.81 29.79 -24.16
CA TYR A 195 -6.59 30.00 -25.38
C TYR A 195 -6.46 28.80 -26.33
N ARG A 196 -5.22 28.33 -26.56
CA ARG A 196 -4.99 27.14 -27.38
C ARG A 196 -5.63 25.88 -26.80
N ALA A 197 -5.55 25.70 -25.48
CA ALA A 197 -6.22 24.59 -24.82
C ALA A 197 -7.73 24.65 -25.08
N ALA A 198 -8.37 25.82 -24.87
CA ALA A 198 -9.78 26.05 -25.13
C ALA A 198 -10.17 25.83 -26.61
N GLU A 199 -9.30 26.17 -27.56
CA GLU A 199 -9.54 25.98 -28.99
C GLU A 199 -9.74 24.52 -29.36
N VAL A 200 -8.96 23.63 -28.75
CA VAL A 200 -8.97 22.20 -29.12
C VAL A 200 -9.80 21.34 -28.16
N TYR A 201 -10.03 21.80 -26.93
CA TYR A 201 -10.65 21.01 -25.85
C TYR A 201 -12.03 20.44 -26.19
N PRO A 202 -12.97 21.17 -26.83
CA PRO A 202 -14.27 20.60 -27.22
C PRO A 202 -14.14 19.38 -28.13
N GLY A 203 -13.17 19.40 -29.04
CA GLY A 203 -12.88 18.29 -29.97
C GLY A 203 -12.09 17.13 -29.36
N MET A 204 -11.59 17.25 -28.13
CA MET A 204 -10.84 16.19 -27.47
C MET A 204 -11.76 15.06 -27.00
N ASP A 205 -11.41 13.84 -27.40
CA ASP A 205 -12.07 12.59 -27.01
C ASP A 205 -11.03 11.47 -26.91
N TYR A 206 -10.57 11.18 -25.70
CA TYR A 206 -9.47 10.23 -25.47
C TYR A 206 -9.80 8.83 -26.00
N HIS A 207 -11.07 8.43 -26.01
CA HIS A 207 -11.48 7.13 -26.51
C HIS A 207 -11.15 6.97 -28.00
N SER A 208 -11.57 7.91 -28.86
CA SER A 208 -11.27 7.83 -30.30
C SER A 208 -9.83 8.25 -30.64
N GLN A 209 -9.15 8.93 -29.71
CA GLN A 209 -7.85 9.59 -29.93
C GLN A 209 -6.73 9.00 -29.06
N SER A 210 -6.79 7.71 -28.71
CA SER A 210 -5.71 7.07 -27.97
C SER A 210 -5.50 5.59 -28.32
N ARG A 211 -4.30 5.09 -28.03
CA ARG A 211 -3.99 3.65 -28.07
C ARG A 211 -4.96 2.85 -27.21
N TYR A 212 -5.23 3.32 -26.00
CA TYR A 212 -6.00 2.57 -25.01
C TYR A 212 -7.49 2.57 -25.31
N GLY A 213 -8.00 3.63 -25.92
CA GLY A 213 -9.34 3.65 -26.48
C GLY A 213 -9.51 2.61 -27.59
N GLU A 214 -8.54 2.51 -28.53
CA GLU A 214 -8.52 1.46 -29.57
C GLU A 214 -8.48 0.05 -28.97
N LEU A 215 -7.67 -0.16 -27.92
CA LEU A 215 -7.58 -1.47 -27.24
C LEU A 215 -8.88 -1.84 -26.51
N GLN A 216 -9.51 -0.89 -25.83
CA GLN A 216 -10.75 -1.13 -25.08
C GLN A 216 -11.95 -1.33 -26.01
N GLU A 217 -11.98 -0.64 -27.15
CA GLU A 217 -13.04 -0.79 -28.16
C GLU A 217 -13.07 -2.22 -28.72
N LYS A 218 -11.90 -2.82 -28.98
CA LYS A 218 -11.79 -4.24 -29.38
C LYS A 218 -12.40 -5.20 -28.37
N ASN A 219 -12.40 -4.82 -27.09
CA ASN A 219 -12.99 -5.59 -25.99
C ASN A 219 -14.46 -5.22 -25.72
N GLY A 220 -15.09 -4.44 -26.61
CA GLY A 220 -16.49 -4.00 -26.46
C GLY A 220 -16.69 -2.96 -25.35
N SER A 221 -15.63 -2.26 -24.94
CA SER A 221 -15.65 -1.27 -23.86
C SER A 221 -15.20 0.11 -24.34
N ARG A 222 -15.61 1.16 -23.62
CA ARG A 222 -15.15 2.54 -23.86
C ARG A 222 -14.14 2.96 -22.81
N TYR A 223 -13.16 3.76 -23.22
CA TYR A 223 -12.17 4.34 -22.32
C TYR A 223 -12.19 5.86 -22.43
N GLU A 224 -13.07 6.45 -21.62
CA GLU A 224 -13.39 7.88 -21.65
C GLU A 224 -12.21 8.76 -21.24
N GLY A 225 -12.29 10.04 -21.61
CA GLY A 225 -11.30 11.07 -21.33
C GLY A 225 -11.39 12.23 -22.33
N LYS A 226 -10.58 13.28 -22.14
CA LYS A 226 -10.47 14.41 -23.08
C LYS A 226 -9.04 14.47 -23.64
N PHE A 227 -8.18 15.37 -23.15
CA PHE A 227 -6.77 15.39 -23.55
C PHE A 227 -6.08 14.06 -23.18
N LEU A 228 -6.39 13.55 -22.00
CA LEU A 228 -5.87 12.33 -21.40
C LEU A 228 -7.03 11.42 -20.97
N ASN A 229 -6.71 10.24 -20.43
CA ASN A 229 -7.72 9.34 -19.89
C ASN A 229 -8.49 10.01 -18.74
N HIS A 230 -9.72 9.56 -18.46
CA HIS A 230 -10.62 10.18 -17.49
C HIS A 230 -10.00 10.44 -16.10
N ILE A 231 -9.00 9.65 -15.66
CA ILE A 231 -8.36 9.81 -14.35
C ILE A 231 -7.43 11.02 -14.40
N TRP A 232 -6.55 11.08 -15.41
CA TRP A 232 -5.55 12.14 -15.53
C TRP A 232 -6.19 13.47 -15.96
N GLU A 233 -7.32 13.40 -16.66
CA GLU A 233 -8.10 14.57 -17.04
C GLU A 233 -8.59 15.39 -15.83
N THR A 234 -8.74 14.74 -14.67
CA THR A 234 -9.04 15.46 -13.40
C THR A 234 -7.96 16.48 -13.04
N THR A 235 -6.70 16.18 -13.37
CA THR A 235 -5.56 17.08 -13.14
C THR A 235 -5.50 18.17 -14.20
N VAL A 236 -5.82 17.82 -15.45
CA VAL A 236 -5.90 18.79 -16.56
C VAL A 236 -6.91 19.89 -16.25
N LEU A 237 -8.16 19.52 -15.95
CA LEU A 237 -9.20 20.51 -15.63
C LEU A 237 -8.84 21.35 -14.40
N HIS A 238 -8.33 20.71 -13.34
CA HIS A 238 -7.88 21.41 -12.14
C HIS A 238 -6.82 22.48 -12.46
N MET A 239 -5.72 22.10 -13.11
CA MET A 239 -4.60 23.03 -13.35
C MET A 239 -5.00 24.16 -14.33
N LEU A 240 -5.80 23.85 -15.36
CA LEU A 240 -6.25 24.86 -16.31
C LEU A 240 -7.25 25.84 -15.67
N ALA A 241 -8.15 25.37 -14.81
CA ALA A 241 -9.07 26.23 -14.06
C ALA A 241 -8.32 27.13 -13.06
N GLU A 242 -7.37 26.58 -12.30
CA GLU A 242 -6.50 27.34 -11.40
C GLU A 242 -5.74 28.45 -12.16
N SER A 243 -5.20 28.10 -13.33
CA SER A 243 -4.41 29.04 -14.14
C SER A 243 -5.26 30.15 -14.73
N TYR A 244 -6.47 29.84 -15.24
CA TYR A 244 -7.39 30.86 -15.73
C TYR A 244 -7.83 31.82 -14.62
N ASP A 245 -8.23 31.31 -13.44
CA ASP A 245 -8.60 32.17 -12.31
C ASP A 245 -7.45 33.10 -11.88
N SER A 246 -6.21 32.69 -12.09
CA SER A 246 -5.04 33.47 -11.71
C SER A 246 -4.78 34.66 -12.65
N VAL A 247 -5.07 34.53 -13.95
CA VAL A 247 -4.63 35.51 -14.98
C VAL A 247 -5.76 36.22 -15.72
N TRP A 248 -7.03 35.83 -15.52
CA TRP A 248 -8.18 36.32 -16.28
C TRP A 248 -8.28 37.86 -16.33
N ASP A 249 -7.86 38.53 -15.26
CA ASP A 249 -7.93 39.97 -15.05
C ASP A 249 -7.01 40.76 -15.99
N THR A 250 -6.04 40.10 -16.62
CA THR A 250 -5.09 40.73 -17.55
C THR A 250 -5.52 40.66 -19.02
N ILE A 251 -6.46 39.76 -19.36
CA ILE A 251 -6.76 39.38 -20.75
C ILE A 251 -7.38 40.55 -21.54
N ASP A 252 -8.21 41.37 -20.89
CA ASP A 252 -8.90 42.50 -21.53
C ASP A 252 -7.94 43.59 -22.00
N GLU A 253 -6.78 43.72 -21.34
CA GLU A 253 -5.76 44.73 -21.62
C GLU A 253 -4.58 44.17 -22.45
N ASP A 254 -4.57 42.86 -22.74
CA ASP A 254 -3.49 42.21 -23.46
C ASP A 254 -3.63 42.39 -24.99
N GLU A 255 -3.15 43.54 -25.49
CA GLU A 255 -3.21 43.89 -26.90
C GLU A 255 -2.49 42.89 -27.80
N ASN A 256 -1.38 42.31 -27.33
CA ASN A 256 -0.60 41.32 -28.11
C ASN A 256 -1.39 40.02 -28.31
N LEU A 257 -2.04 39.52 -27.25
CA LEU A 257 -2.89 38.34 -27.36
C LEU A 257 -4.11 38.63 -28.26
N GLN A 258 -4.71 39.81 -28.13
CA GLN A 258 -5.83 40.24 -28.97
C GLN A 258 -5.46 40.31 -30.45
N GLU A 259 -4.28 40.84 -30.78
CA GLU A 259 -3.74 40.87 -32.15
C GLU A 259 -3.45 39.45 -32.66
N LEU A 260 -2.79 38.62 -31.85
CA LEU A 260 -2.42 37.25 -32.19
C LEU A 260 -3.62 36.39 -32.61
N VAL A 261 -4.74 36.51 -31.90
CA VAL A 261 -5.93 35.67 -32.13
C VAL A 261 -7.07 36.38 -32.87
N GLY A 262 -6.94 37.69 -33.10
CA GLY A 262 -7.93 38.51 -33.81
C GLY A 262 -9.28 38.65 -33.09
N LYS A 263 -9.27 38.73 -31.75
CA LYS A 263 -10.47 38.85 -30.89
C LYS A 263 -10.23 39.93 -29.83
N SER A 264 -11.30 40.59 -29.38
CA SER A 264 -11.22 41.41 -28.17
C SER A 264 -10.96 40.54 -26.93
N GLY A 265 -10.43 41.14 -25.86
CA GLY A 265 -10.20 40.39 -24.62
C GLY A 265 -11.47 39.77 -24.02
N GLU A 266 -12.62 40.47 -24.11
CA GLU A 266 -13.92 39.93 -23.70
C GLU A 266 -14.29 38.66 -24.49
N GLU A 267 -14.05 38.66 -25.82
CA GLU A 267 -14.28 37.50 -26.68
C GLU A 267 -13.29 36.36 -26.38
N ILE A 268 -12.05 36.66 -25.99
CA ILE A 268 -11.05 35.66 -25.56
C ILE A 268 -11.49 35.01 -24.25
N ARG A 269 -11.87 35.80 -23.24
CA ARG A 269 -12.39 35.29 -21.97
C ARG A 269 -13.62 34.43 -22.17
N GLY A 270 -14.61 34.92 -22.92
CA GLY A 270 -15.81 34.15 -23.22
C GLY A 270 -15.53 32.86 -23.99
N PHE A 271 -14.52 32.86 -24.87
CA PHE A 271 -14.09 31.66 -25.58
C PHE A 271 -13.47 30.61 -24.64
N ILE A 272 -12.58 31.03 -23.74
CA ILE A 272 -11.96 30.13 -22.75
C ILE A 272 -13.02 29.60 -21.77
N GLU A 273 -13.86 30.46 -21.21
CA GLU A 273 -14.89 30.05 -20.26
C GLU A 273 -15.86 29.02 -20.86
N ALA A 274 -16.30 29.23 -22.10
CA ALA A 274 -17.25 28.33 -22.77
C ALA A 274 -16.64 27.00 -23.21
N ASN A 275 -15.44 27.05 -23.82
CA ASN A 275 -14.83 25.88 -24.47
C ASN A 275 -13.92 25.08 -23.55
N LEU A 276 -13.51 25.64 -22.41
CA LEU A 276 -12.65 24.96 -21.44
C LEU A 276 -13.35 24.72 -20.09
N LEU A 277 -13.83 25.77 -19.42
CA LEU A 277 -14.40 25.63 -18.08
C LEU A 277 -15.78 24.96 -18.11
N GLU A 278 -16.71 25.51 -18.89
CA GLU A 278 -18.09 24.97 -18.99
C GLU A 278 -18.08 23.56 -19.61
N GLU A 279 -17.34 23.34 -20.71
CA GLU A 279 -17.11 22.01 -21.31
C GLU A 279 -16.47 21.03 -20.30
N GLY A 280 -15.53 21.50 -19.49
CA GLY A 280 -14.87 20.68 -18.46
C GLY A 280 -15.81 20.26 -17.35
N ILE A 281 -16.62 21.19 -16.84
CA ILE A 281 -17.65 20.93 -15.83
C ILE A 281 -18.69 19.94 -16.38
N GLU A 282 -19.19 20.16 -17.59
CA GLU A 282 -20.09 19.23 -18.28
C GLU A 282 -19.44 17.84 -18.43
N SER A 283 -18.14 17.78 -18.72
CA SER A 283 -17.39 16.53 -18.85
C SER A 283 -17.21 15.79 -17.52
N VAL A 284 -17.18 16.48 -16.37
CA VAL A 284 -17.26 15.84 -15.04
C VAL A 284 -18.60 15.15 -14.86
N PHE A 285 -19.72 15.86 -15.12
CA PHE A 285 -21.06 15.29 -14.99
C PHE A 285 -21.35 14.17 -16.02
N ALA A 286 -20.76 14.28 -17.21
CA ALA A 286 -20.80 13.23 -18.24
C ALA A 286 -19.84 12.06 -17.96
N LYS A 287 -19.08 12.10 -16.85
CA LYS A 287 -18.11 11.07 -16.42
C LYS A 287 -16.96 10.84 -17.40
N LYS A 288 -16.68 11.81 -18.26
CA LYS A 288 -15.44 11.86 -19.07
C LYS A 288 -14.24 12.28 -18.24
N ILE A 289 -14.49 12.94 -17.10
CA ILE A 289 -13.48 13.32 -16.11
C ILE A 289 -13.86 12.64 -14.79
N SER A 290 -13.18 11.55 -14.46
CA SER A 290 -13.47 10.70 -13.30
C SER A 290 -12.21 9.96 -12.88
N GLY A 291 -11.81 10.08 -11.63
CA GLY A 291 -10.61 9.45 -11.07
C GLY A 291 -10.91 8.69 -9.79
N ASN A 292 -9.87 8.35 -9.02
CA ASN A 292 -10.04 7.93 -7.63
C ASN A 292 -10.85 8.99 -6.87
N TYR A 293 -11.50 8.56 -5.78
CA TYR A 293 -12.41 9.43 -5.06
C TYR A 293 -11.71 10.71 -4.57
N GLY A 294 -12.38 11.84 -4.75
CA GLY A 294 -11.84 13.17 -4.46
C GLY A 294 -11.16 13.85 -5.66
N MET A 295 -10.65 13.12 -6.66
CA MET A 295 -9.91 13.75 -7.77
C MET A 295 -10.79 14.65 -8.64
N HIS A 296 -11.96 14.14 -9.06
CA HIS A 296 -12.87 14.88 -9.94
C HIS A 296 -13.76 15.86 -9.16
N GLN A 297 -14.06 15.56 -7.89
CA GLN A 297 -14.66 16.53 -6.96
C GLN A 297 -13.79 17.77 -6.80
N ARG A 298 -12.48 17.58 -6.59
CA ARG A 298 -11.50 18.67 -6.56
C ARG A 298 -11.50 19.45 -7.89
N ALA A 299 -11.41 18.75 -9.02
CA ALA A 299 -11.40 19.39 -10.33
C ALA A 299 -12.66 20.25 -10.56
N LEU A 300 -13.83 19.75 -10.13
CA LEU A 300 -15.10 20.48 -10.20
C LEU A 300 -15.10 21.73 -9.32
N ILE A 301 -14.58 21.68 -8.10
CA ILE A 301 -14.50 22.87 -7.23
C ILE A 301 -13.64 23.96 -7.87
N PHE A 302 -12.46 23.61 -8.38
CA PHE A 302 -11.58 24.58 -9.04
C PHE A 302 -12.22 25.17 -10.29
N ALA A 303 -12.85 24.35 -11.12
CA ALA A 303 -13.56 24.82 -12.31
C ALA A 303 -14.76 25.71 -11.95
N ALA A 304 -15.52 25.35 -10.91
CA ALA A 304 -16.64 26.13 -10.41
C ALA A 304 -16.20 27.51 -9.92
N LEU A 305 -15.16 27.58 -9.08
CA LEU A 305 -14.61 28.83 -8.57
C LEU A 305 -14.01 29.69 -9.70
N ALA A 306 -13.29 29.08 -10.63
CA ALA A 306 -12.77 29.78 -11.79
C ALA A 306 -13.92 30.37 -12.64
N ARG A 307 -15.03 29.63 -12.80
CA ARG A 307 -16.18 30.07 -13.59
C ARG A 307 -16.97 31.22 -12.94
N ASP A 308 -16.97 31.32 -11.62
CA ASP A 308 -17.50 32.45 -10.82
C ASP A 308 -19.00 32.72 -11.00
N GLN A 309 -19.41 33.33 -12.12
CA GLN A 309 -20.79 33.73 -12.41
C GLN A 309 -21.71 32.59 -12.86
N GLY A 310 -21.27 31.33 -12.76
CA GLY A 310 -22.08 30.14 -13.00
C GLY A 310 -22.91 29.72 -11.76
N PRO A 311 -23.61 28.57 -11.80
CA PRO A 311 -24.33 28.01 -10.66
C PRO A 311 -23.36 27.34 -9.66
N VAL A 312 -22.42 28.13 -9.14
CA VAL A 312 -21.33 27.65 -8.27
C VAL A 312 -21.87 26.89 -7.07
N GLU A 313 -22.89 27.41 -6.39
CA GLU A 313 -23.47 26.75 -5.22
C GLU A 313 -24.03 25.36 -5.54
N GLU A 314 -24.68 25.18 -6.70
CA GLU A 314 -25.21 23.87 -7.12
C GLU A 314 -24.07 22.87 -7.41
N TRP A 315 -22.99 23.34 -8.04
CA TRP A 315 -21.80 22.51 -8.27
C TRP A 315 -21.12 22.12 -6.97
N LEU A 316 -20.98 23.04 -6.01
CA LEU A 316 -20.42 22.76 -4.69
C LEU A 316 -21.32 21.82 -3.87
N ASP A 317 -22.64 21.99 -3.93
CA ASP A 317 -23.61 21.09 -3.29
C ASP A 317 -23.47 19.66 -3.82
N SER A 318 -23.23 19.49 -5.13
CA SER A 318 -23.01 18.16 -5.72
C SER A 318 -21.78 17.44 -5.13
N VAL A 319 -20.75 18.19 -4.74
CA VAL A 319 -19.53 17.65 -4.12
C VAL A 319 -19.73 17.37 -2.64
N VAL A 320 -20.53 18.16 -1.93
CA VAL A 320 -20.75 18.00 -0.48
C VAL A 320 -21.79 16.93 -0.19
N SER A 321 -22.99 17.05 -0.76
CA SER A 321 -24.18 16.29 -0.38
C SER A 321 -24.85 15.56 -1.55
N GLY A 322 -24.30 15.66 -2.77
CA GLY A 322 -24.83 14.98 -3.95
C GLY A 322 -24.96 13.46 -3.76
N ILE A 323 -26.06 12.87 -4.19
CA ILE A 323 -26.29 11.43 -4.10
C ILE A 323 -26.24 10.85 -5.50
N HIS A 324 -25.43 9.81 -5.70
CA HIS A 324 -25.25 9.17 -7.00
C HIS A 324 -25.09 7.64 -6.87
N PRO A 325 -25.65 6.81 -7.79
CA PRO A 325 -25.54 5.35 -7.74
C PRO A 325 -24.12 4.80 -7.90
N ASP A 326 -23.28 5.47 -8.69
CA ASP A 326 -21.83 5.24 -8.69
C ASP A 326 -21.24 5.95 -7.47
N ILE A 327 -20.79 5.15 -6.50
CA ILE A 327 -20.21 5.59 -5.24
C ILE A 327 -19.03 6.56 -5.43
N ARG A 328 -18.32 6.52 -6.55
CA ARG A 328 -17.19 7.43 -6.81
C ARG A 328 -17.63 8.87 -6.99
N HIS A 329 -18.88 9.07 -7.42
CA HIS A 329 -19.48 10.37 -7.72
C HIS A 329 -20.44 10.86 -6.63
N THR A 330 -20.54 10.15 -5.51
CA THR A 330 -21.32 10.60 -4.36
C THR A 330 -20.60 11.73 -3.63
N GLY A 331 -21.37 12.59 -2.95
CA GLY A 331 -20.87 13.70 -2.17
C GLY A 331 -20.13 13.26 -0.92
N LEU A 332 -19.29 14.15 -0.40
CA LEU A 332 -18.36 13.88 0.68
C LEU A 332 -19.05 13.44 1.97
N GLU A 333 -20.21 14.01 2.30
CA GLU A 333 -21.00 13.62 3.48
C GLU A 333 -21.41 12.14 3.45
N TYR A 334 -21.76 11.61 2.27
CA TYR A 334 -22.10 10.21 2.11
C TYR A 334 -20.85 9.32 2.06
N ALA A 335 -19.81 9.74 1.33
CA ALA A 335 -18.60 8.95 1.17
C ALA A 335 -17.84 8.74 2.48
N LEU A 336 -17.80 9.76 3.35
CA LEU A 336 -17.10 9.67 4.63
C LEU A 336 -17.66 8.60 5.58
N TYR A 337 -18.92 8.18 5.42
CA TYR A 337 -19.52 7.10 6.20
C TYR A 337 -19.55 5.75 5.48
N ASN A 338 -19.55 5.74 4.15
CA ASN A 338 -19.75 4.51 3.37
C ASN A 338 -18.47 3.99 2.70
N LEU A 339 -17.48 4.86 2.47
CA LEU A 339 -16.24 4.53 1.75
C LEU A 339 -14.99 4.67 2.63
N VAL A 340 -15.16 5.06 3.89
CA VAL A 340 -14.10 5.21 4.88
C VAL A 340 -14.47 4.38 6.10
N TYR A 341 -13.59 3.46 6.48
CA TYR A 341 -13.78 2.62 7.65
C TYR A 341 -13.90 3.43 8.93
N GLN A 342 -14.35 2.79 10.01
CA GLN A 342 -14.45 3.44 11.32
C GLN A 342 -13.10 3.98 11.80
N ASP A 343 -12.01 3.31 11.44
CA ASP A 343 -10.62 3.66 11.76
C ASP A 343 -10.09 4.86 10.96
N GLY A 344 -10.92 5.45 10.09
CA GLY A 344 -10.53 6.61 9.26
C GLY A 344 -9.73 6.24 8.01
N ILE A 345 -9.60 4.95 7.71
CA ILE A 345 -8.88 4.48 6.53
C ILE A 345 -9.88 4.30 5.38
N PRO A 346 -9.69 4.92 4.21
CA PRO A 346 -10.50 4.64 3.02
C PRO A 346 -10.46 3.17 2.62
N TYR A 347 -11.45 2.73 1.83
CA TYR A 347 -11.63 1.31 1.56
C TYR A 347 -10.60 0.69 0.58
N GLU A 348 -9.67 1.48 0.02
CA GLU A 348 -8.64 0.92 -0.85
C GLU A 348 -7.62 0.18 0.03
N THR A 349 -7.42 -1.13 -0.11
CA THR A 349 -6.50 -1.89 0.77
C THR A 349 -5.09 -1.27 0.88
N SER A 350 -4.61 -0.56 -0.14
CA SER A 350 -3.28 0.06 -0.17
C SER A 350 -3.19 1.35 0.67
N PRO A 351 -2.26 1.44 1.65
CA PRO A 351 -2.01 2.68 2.39
C PRO A 351 -1.66 3.88 1.50
N GLY A 352 -0.86 3.67 0.43
CA GLY A 352 -0.50 4.74 -0.50
C GLY A 352 -1.70 5.33 -1.23
N TYR A 353 -2.60 4.49 -1.72
CA TYR A 353 -3.82 4.96 -2.37
C TYR A 353 -4.83 5.57 -1.38
N ASN A 354 -4.96 5.01 -0.19
CA ASN A 354 -5.72 5.60 0.90
C ASN A 354 -5.22 7.00 1.26
N PHE A 355 -3.92 7.20 1.32
CA PHE A 355 -3.36 8.52 1.55
C PHE A 355 -3.66 9.49 0.40
N SER A 356 -3.63 9.03 -0.85
CA SER A 356 -4.06 9.84 -2.00
C SER A 356 -5.50 10.35 -1.84
N TRP A 357 -6.42 9.53 -1.35
CA TRP A 357 -7.78 9.98 -1.02
C TRP A 357 -7.76 11.08 0.04
N ILE A 358 -7.06 10.84 1.15
CA ILE A 358 -6.98 11.80 2.26
C ILE A 358 -6.39 13.13 1.78
N ARG A 359 -5.36 13.09 0.94
CA ARG A 359 -4.73 14.27 0.33
C ARG A 359 -5.70 15.05 -0.56
N ASN A 360 -6.49 14.37 -1.39
CA ASN A 360 -7.52 15.00 -2.23
C ASN A 360 -8.68 15.56 -1.38
N ILE A 361 -9.14 14.82 -0.38
CA ILE A 361 -10.20 15.25 0.55
C ILE A 361 -9.76 16.46 1.37
N THR A 362 -8.49 16.55 1.75
CA THR A 362 -7.91 17.73 2.42
C THR A 362 -7.97 18.95 1.48
N GLU A 363 -7.57 18.80 0.21
CA GLU A 363 -7.67 19.86 -0.79
C GLU A 363 -9.12 20.31 -1.00
N ILE A 364 -10.05 19.37 -1.11
CA ILE A 364 -11.49 19.66 -1.18
C ILE A 364 -11.93 20.46 0.04
N ALA A 365 -11.56 20.03 1.26
CA ALA A 365 -11.98 20.69 2.50
C ALA A 365 -11.43 22.11 2.64
N GLU A 366 -10.14 22.35 2.34
CA GLU A 366 -9.57 23.69 2.37
C GLU A 366 -10.20 24.60 1.30
N THR A 367 -10.43 24.09 0.09
CA THR A 367 -11.00 24.87 -1.01
C THR A 367 -12.50 25.14 -0.81
N LEU A 368 -13.25 24.20 -0.24
CA LEU A 368 -14.64 24.45 0.19
C LEU A 368 -14.69 25.48 1.32
N LYS A 369 -13.74 25.44 2.26
CA LYS A 369 -13.64 26.43 3.33
C LYS A 369 -13.37 27.83 2.77
N TRP A 370 -12.56 27.94 1.71
CA TRP A 370 -12.38 29.18 0.96
C TRP A 370 -13.67 29.70 0.31
N ALA A 371 -14.56 28.80 -0.08
CA ALA A 371 -15.90 29.09 -0.59
C ALA A 371 -16.96 29.23 0.54
N GLY A 372 -16.55 29.31 1.81
CA GLY A 372 -17.46 29.49 2.95
C GLY A 372 -18.11 28.22 3.51
N ARG A 373 -17.64 27.03 3.11
CA ARG A 373 -18.18 25.71 3.52
C ARG A 373 -17.15 24.91 4.30
N ASN A 374 -17.34 24.75 5.61
CA ASN A 374 -16.33 24.13 6.49
C ASN A 374 -16.53 22.63 6.70
N MET A 375 -15.85 21.79 5.90
CA MET A 375 -15.94 20.33 6.06
C MET A 375 -15.26 19.79 7.33
N TYR A 376 -14.33 20.53 7.95
CA TYR A 376 -13.61 20.07 9.14
C TYR A 376 -14.50 19.91 10.38
N GLU A 377 -15.72 20.44 10.37
CA GLU A 377 -16.73 20.19 11.41
C GLU A 377 -17.31 18.78 11.34
N HIS A 378 -17.18 18.10 10.20
CA HIS A 378 -17.66 16.74 10.05
C HIS A 378 -16.78 15.75 10.83
N PRO A 379 -17.34 14.91 11.73
CA PRO A 379 -16.55 14.11 12.69
C PRO A 379 -15.60 13.12 12.01
N LYS A 380 -15.98 12.56 10.86
CA LYS A 380 -15.13 11.64 10.07
C LYS A 380 -13.91 12.31 9.44
N MET A 381 -13.89 13.62 9.29
CA MET A 381 -12.72 14.30 8.73
C MET A 381 -11.51 14.16 9.64
N LYS A 382 -11.68 14.24 10.97
CA LYS A 382 -10.57 14.07 11.91
C LYS A 382 -10.01 12.65 11.89
N THR A 383 -10.87 11.64 11.74
CA THR A 383 -10.44 10.23 11.75
C THR A 383 -9.55 9.90 10.56
N LEU A 384 -9.72 10.55 9.39
CA LEU A 384 -8.86 10.35 8.22
C LEU A 384 -7.37 10.49 8.55
N TYR A 385 -7.01 11.58 9.21
CA TYR A 385 -5.62 11.86 9.58
C TYR A 385 -5.14 10.96 10.71
N GLY A 386 -6.03 10.56 11.63
CA GLY A 386 -5.72 9.59 12.68
C GLY A 386 -5.33 8.24 12.09
N GLY A 387 -6.13 7.70 11.17
CA GLY A 387 -5.90 6.40 10.55
C GLY A 387 -4.54 6.27 9.86
N VAL A 388 -4.01 7.36 9.28
CA VAL A 388 -2.65 7.38 8.70
C VAL A 388 -1.57 7.19 9.77
N LEU A 389 -1.74 7.81 10.94
CA LEU A 389 -0.79 7.67 12.06
C LEU A 389 -0.94 6.34 12.77
N ASP A 390 -2.17 5.83 12.86
CA ASP A 390 -2.49 4.61 13.59
C ASP A 390 -1.99 3.35 12.84
N VAL A 391 -1.66 3.41 11.54
CA VAL A 391 -1.00 2.29 10.82
C VAL A 391 0.54 2.28 10.93
N VAL A 392 1.15 3.31 11.54
CA VAL A 392 2.62 3.47 11.57
C VAL A 392 3.28 2.47 12.52
N GLN A 393 4.27 1.75 12.02
CA GLN A 393 5.04 0.71 12.69
C GLN A 393 6.37 1.29 13.21
N CYS A 394 6.65 1.10 14.49
CA CYS A 394 7.86 1.60 15.17
C CYS A 394 8.13 3.09 14.97
N GLY A 395 7.08 3.87 14.75
CA GLY A 395 7.17 5.26 14.32
C GLY A 395 7.87 5.50 12.97
N LEU A 396 8.32 4.48 12.23
CA LEU A 396 9.24 4.60 11.08
C LEU A 396 8.63 4.15 9.75
N HIS A 397 7.74 3.17 9.77
CA HIS A 397 7.24 2.54 8.55
C HIS A 397 5.72 2.48 8.50
N THR A 398 5.18 2.37 7.30
CA THR A 398 3.82 1.91 7.04
C THR A 398 3.92 0.55 6.36
N PRO A 399 3.08 -0.45 6.70
CA PRO A 399 3.07 -1.74 6.02
C PRO A 399 2.94 -1.56 4.50
N SER A 400 3.68 -2.35 3.73
CA SER A 400 3.68 -2.27 2.25
C SER A 400 2.49 -3.01 1.63
N LEU A 401 1.34 -2.97 2.30
CA LEU A 401 0.16 -3.74 1.93
C LEU A 401 -0.44 -3.29 0.58
N GLY A 402 -0.77 -4.25 -0.28
CA GLY A 402 -1.35 -3.99 -1.59
C GLY A 402 -0.41 -3.21 -2.52
N ASP A 403 -0.98 -2.41 -3.43
CA ASP A 403 -0.19 -1.55 -4.32
C ASP A 403 0.37 -0.34 -3.53
N SER A 404 1.29 -0.58 -2.59
CA SER A 404 1.91 0.42 -1.71
C SER A 404 3.34 0.05 -1.36
N GLY A 405 4.16 1.06 -1.03
CA GLY A 405 5.47 0.82 -0.44
C GLY A 405 6.42 -0.04 -1.28
N SER A 406 7.35 -0.69 -0.58
CA SER A 406 8.33 -1.64 -1.13
C SER A 406 8.90 -2.49 0.00
N VAL A 407 9.67 -3.52 -0.34
CA VAL A 407 10.45 -4.34 0.62
C VAL A 407 11.42 -3.55 1.50
N TRP A 408 11.74 -2.29 1.14
CA TRP A 408 12.62 -1.43 1.92
C TRP A 408 11.90 -0.60 2.98
N GLY A 409 10.58 -0.69 3.03
CA GLY A 409 9.74 0.11 3.91
C GLY A 409 9.70 1.60 3.52
N GLY A 410 9.16 2.39 4.43
CA GLY A 410 9.00 3.84 4.29
C GLY A 410 7.73 4.30 4.97
N LEU A 411 7.58 5.61 5.13
CA LEU A 411 6.43 6.20 5.82
C LEU A 411 5.46 6.79 4.82
N VAL A 412 4.25 6.24 4.74
CA VAL A 412 3.19 6.82 3.90
C VAL A 412 2.65 8.08 4.59
N GLY A 413 2.37 9.10 3.78
CA GLY A 413 1.70 10.31 4.25
C GLY A 413 2.60 11.45 4.71
N GLN A 414 3.90 11.42 4.40
CA GLN A 414 4.83 12.55 4.63
C GLN A 414 4.52 13.77 3.74
N ASP A 415 3.34 14.37 3.90
CA ASP A 415 2.84 15.54 3.16
C ASP A 415 2.56 16.67 4.15
N ALA A 416 3.29 17.78 3.99
CA ALA A 416 3.18 18.92 4.88
C ALA A 416 1.80 19.59 4.75
N TYR A 417 1.29 19.76 3.54
CA TYR A 417 0.03 20.44 3.29
C TYR A 417 -1.13 19.77 4.04
N THR A 418 -1.25 18.45 3.94
CA THR A 418 -2.28 17.63 4.59
C THR A 418 -2.22 17.75 6.11
N PHE A 419 -1.07 17.49 6.72
CA PHE A 419 -0.99 17.46 8.19
C PHE A 419 -0.93 18.86 8.81
N GLN A 420 -0.46 19.89 8.09
CA GLN A 420 -0.60 21.27 8.54
C GLN A 420 -2.08 21.71 8.50
N ALA A 421 -2.84 21.34 7.47
CA ALA A 421 -4.28 21.60 7.42
C ALA A 421 -5.02 20.89 8.57
N ALA A 422 -4.70 19.63 8.83
CA ALA A 422 -5.23 18.88 9.97
C ALA A 422 -4.88 19.54 11.32
N TYR A 423 -3.63 19.97 11.50
CA TYR A 423 -3.21 20.66 12.73
C TYR A 423 -3.91 22.01 12.92
N ARG A 424 -4.02 22.82 11.87
CA ARG A 424 -4.78 24.09 11.92
C ARG A 424 -6.24 23.87 12.27
N ALA A 425 -6.84 22.78 11.79
CA ALA A 425 -8.24 22.46 12.02
C ALA A 425 -8.52 21.95 13.45
N TYR A 426 -7.63 21.13 14.01
CA TYR A 426 -7.93 20.36 15.23
C TYR A 426 -6.99 20.59 16.41
N GLY A 427 -5.81 21.19 16.20
CA GLY A 427 -4.79 21.39 17.25
C GLY A 427 -4.24 20.10 17.87
N ASP A 428 -4.42 18.94 17.23
CA ASP A 428 -3.93 17.65 17.73
C ASP A 428 -2.41 17.55 17.58
N GLU A 429 -1.72 17.44 18.71
CA GLU A 429 -0.26 17.45 18.77
C GLU A 429 0.38 16.26 18.04
N ARG A 430 -0.36 15.16 17.80
CA ARG A 430 0.14 14.04 16.99
C ARG A 430 0.51 14.50 15.57
N TYR A 431 -0.27 15.42 14.98
CA TYR A 431 0.02 15.94 13.64
C TYR A 431 1.28 16.81 13.63
N ARG A 432 1.48 17.63 14.67
CA ARG A 432 2.68 18.49 14.78
C ARG A 432 3.94 17.67 15.00
N ARG A 433 3.89 16.65 15.86
CA ARG A 433 4.99 15.69 16.06
C ARG A 433 5.29 14.89 14.78
N PHE A 434 4.26 14.50 14.03
CA PHE A 434 4.43 13.83 12.74
C PHE A 434 5.09 14.74 11.70
N LEU A 435 4.62 15.99 11.54
CA LEU A 435 5.27 17.01 10.72
C LEU A 435 6.74 17.21 11.11
N GLN A 436 7.02 17.30 12.41
CA GLN A 436 8.38 17.48 12.92
C GLN A 436 9.30 16.32 12.54
N LYS A 437 8.79 15.08 12.54
CA LYS A 437 9.56 13.88 12.19
C LYS A 437 10.18 13.96 10.80
N PHE A 438 9.46 14.50 9.82
CA PHE A 438 9.97 14.65 8.44
C PHE A 438 10.36 16.09 8.08
N GLY A 439 10.55 16.95 9.09
CA GLY A 439 11.09 18.30 8.90
C GLY A 439 10.12 19.31 8.29
N ALA A 440 8.81 19.14 8.49
CA ALA A 440 7.75 19.99 7.92
C ALA A 440 7.14 20.99 8.93
N THR A 441 7.89 21.34 9.97
CA THR A 441 7.57 22.40 10.94
C THR A 441 8.58 23.55 10.83
N GLY A 442 8.27 24.66 11.49
CA GLY A 442 9.04 25.89 11.39
C GLY A 442 9.14 26.36 9.94
N GLU A 443 10.25 27.02 9.64
CA GLU A 443 10.48 27.56 8.31
C GLU A 443 10.53 26.46 7.24
N SER A 444 11.06 25.27 7.55
CA SER A 444 11.06 24.12 6.63
C SER A 444 9.66 23.57 6.30
N GLY A 445 8.62 23.99 7.03
CA GLY A 445 7.22 23.71 6.71
C GLY A 445 6.73 24.37 5.42
N PHE A 446 7.42 25.38 4.89
CA PHE A 446 7.15 25.93 3.56
C PHE A 446 7.86 25.09 2.48
N ASN A 447 7.17 24.09 1.95
CA ASN A 447 7.75 23.14 0.98
C ASN A 447 6.92 22.93 -0.30
N THR A 448 5.71 23.50 -0.37
CA THR A 448 4.90 23.57 -1.60
C THR A 448 4.34 24.97 -1.82
N PHE A 449 3.89 25.27 -3.04
CA PHE A 449 3.26 26.57 -3.35
C PHE A 449 2.06 26.86 -2.43
N GLU A 450 1.25 25.84 -2.14
CA GLU A 450 0.05 25.95 -1.32
C GLU A 450 0.39 26.34 0.13
N THR A 451 1.53 25.90 0.67
CA THR A 451 1.97 26.26 2.03
C THR A 451 2.25 27.76 2.20
N LEU A 452 2.52 28.50 1.12
CA LEU A 452 2.76 29.95 1.17
C LEU A 452 1.55 30.73 1.71
N PHE A 453 0.34 30.20 1.48
CA PHE A 453 -0.91 30.88 1.81
C PHE A 453 -1.40 30.64 3.24
N TYR A 454 -0.60 29.97 4.07
CA TYR A 454 -0.94 29.64 5.45
C TYR A 454 0.12 30.10 6.45
N PRO A 455 -0.26 30.33 7.72
CA PRO A 455 0.71 30.57 8.77
C PRO A 455 1.65 29.37 8.97
N MET A 456 2.90 29.67 9.30
CA MET A 456 3.89 28.66 9.70
C MET A 456 3.42 27.88 10.94
N ILE A 457 3.66 26.57 10.95
CA ILE A 457 3.45 25.74 12.15
C ILE A 457 4.73 25.73 12.97
N GLU A 458 4.66 26.16 14.23
CA GLU A 458 5.83 26.25 15.11
C GLU A 458 6.47 24.88 15.39
N PRO A 459 7.81 24.76 15.42
CA PRO A 459 8.51 23.53 15.77
C PRO A 459 8.11 22.95 17.13
N THR A 460 8.29 21.65 17.30
CA THR A 460 8.15 20.95 18.57
C THR A 460 9.41 20.14 18.87
N THR A 461 9.78 20.01 20.15
CA THR A 461 10.87 19.12 20.59
C THR A 461 10.36 17.73 20.95
N GLU A 462 9.05 17.52 20.95
CA GLU A 462 8.44 16.23 21.27
C GLU A 462 8.47 15.29 20.06
N SER A 463 8.86 14.04 20.27
CA SER A 463 8.81 12.99 19.26
C SER A 463 7.42 12.37 19.17
N LEU A 464 7.18 11.61 18.09
CA LEU A 464 6.11 10.61 18.11
C LEU A 464 6.30 9.72 19.34
N GLN A 465 5.18 9.43 20.01
CA GLN A 465 5.18 8.60 21.20
C GLN A 465 5.09 7.13 20.76
N PRO A 466 5.70 6.20 21.52
CA PRO A 466 5.45 4.78 21.33
C PRO A 466 3.95 4.50 21.30
N GLN A 467 3.52 3.70 20.33
CA GLN A 467 2.12 3.28 20.24
C GLN A 467 1.90 2.02 21.05
N GLU A 468 0.66 1.77 21.48
CA GLU A 468 0.27 0.49 22.06
C GLU A 468 -0.15 -0.50 20.96
N PRO A 469 -0.19 -1.81 21.26
CA PRO A 469 -0.87 -2.78 20.42
C PRO A 469 -2.30 -2.31 20.13
N ARG A 470 -2.71 -2.45 18.88
CA ARG A 470 -3.96 -1.84 18.39
C ARG A 470 -4.64 -2.67 17.32
N LEU A 471 -5.97 -2.49 17.28
CA LEU A 471 -6.85 -3.15 16.34
C LEU A 471 -7.56 -2.11 15.49
N LEU A 472 -7.31 -2.15 14.18
CA LEU A 472 -7.98 -1.33 13.17
C LEU A 472 -9.05 -2.19 12.51
N ASP A 473 -10.08 -2.56 13.26
CA ASP A 473 -11.00 -3.66 12.89
C ASP A 473 -11.87 -3.37 11.67
N GLY A 474 -12.15 -2.10 11.38
CA GLY A 474 -12.84 -1.73 10.15
C GLY A 474 -11.95 -1.98 8.92
N TYR A 475 -10.69 -1.54 8.98
CA TYR A 475 -9.70 -1.78 7.93
C TYR A 475 -9.26 -3.25 7.86
N GLY A 476 -9.36 -3.97 8.98
CA GLY A 476 -8.96 -5.36 9.13
C GLY A 476 -7.46 -5.51 9.32
N MET A 477 -6.88 -4.80 10.29
CA MET A 477 -5.46 -4.90 10.62
C MET A 477 -5.23 -4.94 12.12
N ALA A 478 -4.44 -5.91 12.59
CA ALA A 478 -4.00 -6.01 13.96
C ALA A 478 -2.52 -5.71 14.04
N ILE A 479 -2.10 -4.93 15.03
CA ILE A 479 -0.71 -4.54 15.22
C ILE A 479 -0.29 -4.90 16.63
N LEU A 480 0.79 -5.67 16.74
CA LEU A 480 1.49 -5.97 17.98
C LEU A 480 2.80 -5.17 17.99
N ASN A 481 3.16 -4.59 19.12
CA ASN A 481 4.47 -3.96 19.29
C ASN A 481 4.93 -4.07 20.76
N ASN A 482 6.23 -3.95 20.99
CA ASN A 482 6.78 -3.87 22.35
C ASN A 482 6.48 -2.50 22.96
N ALA A 483 6.69 -2.36 24.27
CA ALA A 483 6.41 -1.12 24.99
C ALA A 483 7.19 0.09 24.44
N SER A 484 8.40 -0.15 23.93
CA SER A 484 9.26 0.87 23.32
C SER A 484 8.87 1.22 21.87
N ASP A 485 7.97 0.45 21.25
CA ASP A 485 7.60 0.56 19.83
C ASP A 485 8.83 0.56 18.91
N THR A 486 9.75 -0.37 19.15
CA THR A 486 10.96 -0.61 18.34
C THR A 486 10.92 -1.95 17.60
N VAL A 487 10.07 -2.86 18.06
CA VAL A 487 9.74 -4.13 17.41
C VAL A 487 8.23 -4.21 17.26
N SER A 488 7.74 -4.42 16.04
CA SER A 488 6.31 -4.52 15.77
C SER A 488 5.98 -5.49 14.65
N MET A 489 4.73 -5.94 14.62
CA MET A 489 4.20 -6.82 13.59
C MET A 489 2.78 -6.40 13.23
N SER A 490 2.48 -6.27 11.94
CA SER A 490 1.13 -6.06 11.43
C SER A 490 0.59 -7.31 10.76
N LEU A 491 -0.62 -7.73 11.14
CA LEU A 491 -1.36 -8.84 10.53
C LEU A 491 -2.60 -8.28 9.80
N TYR A 492 -2.70 -8.53 8.49
CA TYR A 492 -3.81 -8.08 7.68
C TYR A 492 -4.89 -9.16 7.51
N TYR A 493 -6.14 -8.80 7.74
CA TYR A 493 -7.30 -9.69 7.66
C TYR A 493 -8.54 -9.02 7.06
N GLY A 494 -8.38 -7.84 6.44
CA GLY A 494 -9.47 -7.06 5.88
C GLY A 494 -10.01 -7.54 4.54
N TYR A 495 -10.83 -6.68 3.95
CA TYR A 495 -11.33 -6.83 2.58
C TYR A 495 -10.28 -6.39 1.57
N LYS A 496 -10.09 -7.19 0.53
CA LYS A 496 -9.37 -6.79 -0.68
C LYS A 496 -10.19 -5.75 -1.46
N GLY A 497 -9.91 -4.48 -1.24
CA GLY A 497 -10.36 -3.36 -2.08
C GLY A 497 -9.64 -3.33 -3.44
N GLY A 498 -9.81 -2.24 -4.19
CA GLY A 498 -9.32 -2.13 -5.58
C GLY A 498 -7.82 -2.46 -5.71
N HIS A 499 -6.99 -1.74 -4.96
CA HIS A 499 -5.53 -1.84 -4.97
C HIS A 499 -4.97 -2.85 -3.95
N GLY A 500 -5.76 -3.85 -3.53
CA GLY A 500 -5.30 -4.94 -2.65
C GLY A 500 -4.73 -6.15 -3.40
N HIS A 501 -3.97 -6.98 -2.68
CA HIS A 501 -3.44 -8.27 -3.14
C HIS A 501 -4.31 -9.44 -2.65
N PHE A 502 -3.94 -10.69 -2.97
CA PHE A 502 -4.64 -11.90 -2.52
C PHE A 502 -3.91 -12.48 -1.29
N ASP A 503 -3.89 -11.71 -0.22
CA ASP A 503 -2.91 -11.75 0.88
C ASP A 503 -3.56 -11.84 2.27
N ARG A 504 -4.79 -12.36 2.38
CA ARG A 504 -5.45 -12.45 3.69
C ARG A 504 -4.62 -13.30 4.65
N LEU A 505 -4.54 -12.82 5.89
CA LEU A 505 -3.68 -13.32 6.96
C LEU A 505 -2.19 -13.13 6.69
N HIS A 506 -1.76 -12.32 5.73
CA HIS A 506 -0.37 -11.88 5.59
C HIS A 506 0.08 -11.06 6.81
N PHE A 507 1.38 -11.13 7.14
CA PHE A 507 2.00 -10.25 8.12
C PHE A 507 3.33 -9.66 7.66
N ASP A 508 3.59 -8.44 8.15
CA ASP A 508 4.88 -7.77 8.14
C ASP A 508 5.46 -7.73 9.55
N LEU A 509 6.77 -7.94 9.70
CA LEU A 509 7.55 -7.75 10.93
C LEU A 509 8.51 -6.57 10.73
N PHE A 510 8.65 -5.72 11.75
CA PHE A 510 9.55 -4.58 11.81
C PHE A 510 10.41 -4.67 13.07
N ALA A 511 11.72 -4.53 12.91
CA ALA A 511 12.69 -4.53 14.01
C ALA A 511 13.99 -3.89 13.54
N ASN A 512 14.86 -3.47 14.46
CA ASN A 512 16.17 -2.89 14.12
C ASN A 512 16.07 -1.70 13.14
N GLY A 513 14.96 -0.97 13.14
CA GLY A 513 14.71 0.15 12.22
C GLY A 513 14.38 -0.23 10.77
N TRP A 514 14.12 -1.52 10.48
CA TRP A 514 13.82 -2.01 9.13
C TRP A 514 12.62 -2.98 9.12
N PRO A 515 11.93 -3.12 7.97
CA PRO A 515 11.06 -4.26 7.72
C PRO A 515 11.89 -5.55 7.60
N MET A 516 11.57 -6.55 8.41
CA MET A 516 12.27 -7.84 8.48
C MET A 516 11.52 -8.96 7.75
N THR A 517 10.21 -8.86 7.57
CA THR A 517 9.43 -9.76 6.71
C THR A 517 8.43 -8.97 5.85
N PRO A 518 8.90 -8.03 5.02
CA PRO A 518 8.03 -7.08 4.34
C PRO A 518 7.11 -7.73 3.30
N ASP A 519 5.94 -7.17 3.01
CA ASP A 519 5.27 -7.38 1.72
C ASP A 519 6.18 -6.89 0.56
N LEU A 520 6.04 -7.50 -0.61
CA LEU A 520 6.73 -7.07 -1.83
C LEU A 520 6.28 -5.66 -2.25
N GLY A 521 5.02 -5.31 -1.97
CA GLY A 521 4.44 -3.99 -2.20
C GLY A 521 4.12 -3.72 -3.66
N TYR A 522 4.35 -2.47 -4.09
CA TYR A 522 3.84 -1.96 -5.36
C TYR A 522 4.32 -2.77 -6.59
N PRO A 523 3.40 -3.21 -7.48
CA PRO A 523 3.74 -4.06 -8.63
C PRO A 523 4.51 -3.33 -9.74
N ASP A 524 5.10 -4.08 -10.67
CA ASP A 524 5.90 -3.55 -11.80
C ASP A 524 5.15 -2.55 -12.70
N PHE A 525 3.84 -2.75 -12.89
CA PHE A 525 3.01 -1.96 -13.78
C PHE A 525 1.59 -1.77 -13.24
N MET A 526 0.89 -0.78 -13.79
CA MET A 526 -0.46 -0.38 -13.39
C MET A 526 -1.52 -0.82 -14.42
N ASN A 527 -1.46 -2.04 -14.95
CA ASN A 527 -2.45 -2.50 -15.93
C ASN A 527 -2.68 -4.01 -15.89
N ALA A 528 -3.87 -4.45 -16.32
CA ALA A 528 -4.27 -5.85 -16.20
C ALA A 528 -3.65 -6.79 -17.26
N TYR A 529 -2.81 -6.26 -18.15
CA TYR A 529 -2.26 -6.96 -19.32
C TYR A 529 -0.80 -7.42 -19.10
N VAL A 530 -0.26 -7.23 -17.89
CA VAL A 530 1.06 -7.76 -17.53
C VAL A 530 0.88 -9.01 -16.66
N PRO A 531 1.39 -10.18 -17.09
CA PRO A 531 1.15 -11.44 -16.39
C PRO A 531 1.77 -11.47 -14.99
N GLY A 532 2.99 -10.92 -14.83
CA GLY A 532 3.73 -10.91 -13.56
C GLY A 532 2.98 -10.25 -12.40
N ILE A 533 2.06 -9.33 -12.67
CA ILE A 533 1.22 -8.73 -11.60
C ILE A 533 0.35 -9.79 -10.93
N TYR A 534 -0.24 -10.71 -11.69
CA TYR A 534 -1.21 -11.68 -11.17
C TYR A 534 -0.60 -13.05 -10.92
N SER A 535 0.45 -13.41 -11.66
CA SER A 535 1.19 -14.64 -11.40
C SER A 535 2.22 -14.49 -10.28
N TRP A 536 2.56 -13.26 -9.86
CA TRP A 536 3.51 -13.02 -8.77
C TRP A 536 3.06 -11.96 -7.78
N SER A 537 3.11 -10.66 -8.13
CA SER A 537 3.03 -9.56 -7.16
C SER A 537 1.75 -9.60 -6.31
N LYS A 538 0.60 -9.90 -6.91
CA LYS A 538 -0.68 -10.01 -6.20
C LYS A 538 -1.02 -11.43 -5.76
N ASN A 539 -0.26 -12.44 -6.19
CA ASN A 539 -0.58 -13.85 -5.95
C ASN A 539 -0.32 -14.21 -4.49
N THR A 540 -1.13 -15.09 -3.90
CA THR A 540 -1.01 -15.47 -2.49
C THR A 540 0.37 -16.01 -2.11
N ILE A 541 1.01 -16.79 -2.99
CA ILE A 541 2.26 -17.48 -2.63
C ILE A 541 3.46 -16.53 -2.40
N SER A 542 3.40 -15.31 -2.95
CA SER A 542 4.47 -14.32 -2.78
C SER A 542 4.42 -13.62 -1.42
N HIS A 543 3.34 -13.81 -0.65
CA HIS A 543 3.09 -13.19 0.64
C HIS A 543 3.35 -14.18 1.78
N ASN A 544 3.65 -13.65 2.97
CA ASN A 544 3.83 -14.42 4.21
C ASN A 544 2.51 -15.05 4.73
N THR A 545 1.95 -16.05 4.04
CA THR A 545 0.68 -16.74 4.38
C THR A 545 0.64 -18.17 3.81
N VAL A 546 -0.47 -18.88 3.96
CA VAL A 546 -0.68 -20.24 3.41
C VAL A 546 -1.46 -20.21 2.09
N THR A 547 -0.94 -20.88 1.07
CA THR A 547 -1.68 -21.18 -0.17
C THR A 547 -2.27 -22.59 -0.10
N VAL A 548 -3.49 -22.78 -0.61
CA VAL A 548 -4.20 -24.07 -0.63
C VAL A 548 -4.40 -24.54 -2.07
N ASP A 549 -4.14 -25.82 -2.33
CA ASP A 549 -4.27 -26.51 -3.63
C ASP A 549 -3.53 -25.84 -4.77
N ALA A 550 -2.37 -25.23 -4.46
CA ALA A 550 -1.55 -24.49 -5.42
C ALA A 550 -2.35 -23.42 -6.20
N GLY A 551 -3.34 -22.80 -5.57
CA GLY A 551 -4.14 -21.73 -6.14
C GLY A 551 -4.20 -20.52 -5.22
N ARG A 552 -4.21 -19.32 -5.80
CA ARG A 552 -4.37 -18.08 -5.02
C ARG A 552 -5.72 -18.04 -4.29
N GLN A 553 -5.82 -17.21 -3.25
CA GLN A 553 -7.08 -16.90 -2.58
C GLN A 553 -8.13 -16.38 -3.57
N VAL A 554 -9.38 -16.79 -3.41
CA VAL A 554 -10.46 -16.50 -4.38
C VAL A 554 -11.57 -15.63 -3.82
N ASN A 555 -11.85 -15.74 -2.52
CA ASN A 555 -12.97 -15.07 -1.88
C ASN A 555 -12.54 -13.80 -1.14
N ASN A 556 -13.49 -12.86 -1.02
CA ASN A 556 -13.26 -11.55 -0.46
C ASN A 556 -14.05 -11.26 0.83
N GLU A 557 -14.15 -12.23 1.73
CA GLU A 557 -14.72 -12.00 3.06
C GLU A 557 -13.62 -11.67 4.07
N LYS A 558 -13.83 -10.68 4.93
CA LYS A 558 -12.85 -10.35 5.97
C LYS A 558 -12.71 -11.47 7.00
N GLY A 559 -11.53 -11.58 7.60
CA GLY A 559 -11.32 -12.43 8.78
C GLY A 559 -12.04 -11.89 10.01
N ALA A 560 -12.27 -12.79 10.98
CA ALA A 560 -12.81 -12.49 12.29
C ALA A 560 -11.72 -12.62 13.36
N ILE A 561 -11.62 -11.62 14.23
CA ILE A 561 -10.76 -11.70 15.41
C ILE A 561 -11.40 -12.66 16.42
N ASN A 562 -10.72 -13.77 16.68
CA ASN A 562 -11.09 -14.66 17.78
C ASN A 562 -10.52 -14.12 19.09
N TYR A 563 -9.32 -13.54 19.03
CA TYR A 563 -8.66 -13.03 20.23
C TYR A 563 -7.66 -11.90 19.90
N PHE A 564 -7.58 -10.92 20.80
CA PHE A 564 -6.53 -9.89 20.82
C PHE A 564 -6.20 -9.57 22.29
N SER A 565 -4.92 -9.63 22.68
CA SER A 565 -4.48 -9.22 24.03
C SER A 565 -3.27 -8.30 23.99
N ASN A 566 -3.31 -7.37 24.95
CA ASN A 566 -2.18 -6.58 25.38
C ASN A 566 -1.88 -6.91 26.85
N SER A 567 -0.77 -7.59 27.11
CA SER A 567 -0.20 -7.75 28.45
C SER A 567 1.24 -7.24 28.46
N ASP A 568 1.80 -7.02 29.66
CA ASP A 568 3.10 -6.37 29.85
C ASP A 568 4.23 -7.04 29.03
N ARG A 569 4.21 -8.37 28.92
CA ARG A 569 5.28 -9.16 28.28
C ARG A 569 4.83 -9.95 27.05
N VAL A 570 3.55 -10.30 26.97
CA VAL A 570 3.02 -11.18 25.91
C VAL A 570 1.84 -10.52 25.24
N ARG A 571 1.89 -10.44 23.93
CA ARG A 571 0.78 -9.95 23.12
C ARG A 571 0.47 -10.98 22.07
N TRP A 572 -0.79 -11.18 21.75
CA TRP A 572 -1.13 -12.07 20.66
C TRP A 572 -2.44 -11.69 20.00
N VAL A 573 -2.57 -12.11 18.76
CA VAL A 573 -3.78 -11.99 17.96
C VAL A 573 -4.07 -13.33 17.31
N GLU A 574 -5.33 -13.76 17.36
CA GLU A 574 -5.83 -14.91 16.59
C GLU A 574 -6.94 -14.45 15.67
N VAL A 575 -6.81 -14.80 14.39
CA VAL A 575 -7.75 -14.44 13.33
C VAL A 575 -8.17 -15.68 12.57
N GLU A 576 -9.47 -15.83 12.38
CA GLU A 576 -10.10 -16.90 11.61
C GLU A 576 -10.71 -16.34 10.32
N ALA A 577 -10.36 -16.93 9.18
CA ALA A 577 -10.82 -16.48 7.86
C ALA A 577 -11.18 -17.66 6.94
N PRO A 578 -12.12 -18.53 7.34
CA PRO A 578 -12.41 -19.81 6.68
C PRO A 578 -12.94 -19.58 5.26
N GLU A 579 -13.66 -18.49 5.06
CA GLU A 579 -14.20 -18.07 3.75
C GLU A 579 -13.11 -17.71 2.73
N THR A 580 -11.82 -17.64 3.10
CA THR A 580 -10.73 -17.30 2.17
C THR A 580 -10.57 -18.32 1.05
N TYR A 581 -10.69 -19.59 1.40
CA TYR A 581 -10.62 -20.74 0.49
C TYR A 581 -11.90 -21.56 0.67
N PRO A 582 -12.77 -21.68 -0.35
CA PRO A 582 -14.03 -22.41 -0.25
C PRO A 582 -13.90 -23.87 0.18
N GLN A 583 -12.74 -24.49 -0.08
CA GLN A 583 -12.45 -25.86 0.30
C GLN A 583 -11.95 -26.03 1.74
N CYS A 584 -11.74 -24.95 2.50
CA CYS A 584 -11.20 -25.02 3.86
C CYS A 584 -12.31 -24.83 4.90
N ALA A 585 -12.37 -25.75 5.86
CA ALA A 585 -13.19 -25.60 7.07
C ALA A 585 -12.54 -24.62 8.05
N THR A 586 -11.21 -24.65 8.15
CA THR A 586 -10.42 -23.76 9.00
C THR A 586 -9.31 -23.12 8.17
N TYR A 587 -9.16 -21.79 8.30
CA TYR A 587 -8.00 -21.04 7.82
C TYR A 587 -7.73 -19.95 8.87
N ARG A 588 -6.90 -20.30 9.86
CA ARG A 588 -6.76 -19.53 11.11
C ARG A 588 -5.30 -19.33 11.45
N ARG A 589 -4.95 -18.11 11.87
CA ARG A 589 -3.59 -17.75 12.27
C ARG A 589 -3.57 -17.12 13.65
N LEU A 590 -2.69 -17.60 14.52
CA LEU A 590 -2.33 -16.98 15.79
C LEU A 590 -0.89 -16.47 15.71
N MET A 591 -0.70 -15.18 15.93
CA MET A 591 0.61 -14.56 16.10
C MET A 591 0.79 -14.18 17.57
N MET A 592 1.83 -14.71 18.20
CA MET A 592 2.25 -14.38 19.56
C MET A 592 3.56 -13.61 19.54
N MET A 593 3.63 -12.51 20.27
CA MET A 593 4.82 -11.71 20.53
C MET A 593 5.20 -11.88 22.01
N VAL A 594 6.47 -12.15 22.28
CA VAL A 594 7.00 -12.31 23.64
C VAL A 594 8.21 -11.39 23.80
N ASP A 595 8.14 -10.49 24.76
CA ASP A 595 9.25 -9.62 25.12
C ASP A 595 10.28 -10.40 25.94
N VAL A 596 11.52 -10.39 25.46
CA VAL A 596 12.68 -10.85 26.23
C VAL A 596 13.08 -9.76 27.22
N ASP A 597 13.16 -8.52 26.73
CA ASP A 597 13.41 -7.29 27.48
C ASP A 597 12.71 -6.07 26.79
N GLU A 598 13.13 -4.84 27.13
CA GLU A 598 12.51 -3.62 26.60
C GLU A 598 12.78 -3.37 25.10
N GLU A 599 13.82 -3.97 24.53
CA GLU A 599 14.27 -3.75 23.15
C GLU A 599 14.11 -5.00 22.27
N HIS A 600 14.10 -6.19 22.87
CA HIS A 600 14.06 -7.48 22.16
C HIS A 600 12.76 -8.23 22.39
N SER A 601 12.15 -8.68 21.30
CA SER A 601 11.00 -9.57 21.31
C SER A 601 11.13 -10.61 20.21
N TYR A 602 10.60 -11.81 20.44
CA TYR A 602 10.44 -12.83 19.40
C TYR A 602 8.96 -13.10 19.14
N PHE A 603 8.69 -13.75 18.01
CA PHE A 603 7.34 -14.10 17.59
C PHE A 603 7.20 -15.60 17.42
N VAL A 604 6.01 -16.12 17.72
CA VAL A 604 5.60 -17.48 17.42
C VAL A 604 4.33 -17.44 16.59
N ASP A 605 4.38 -18.08 15.43
CA ASP A 605 3.28 -18.15 14.47
C ASP A 605 2.69 -19.56 14.46
N PHE A 606 1.38 -19.65 14.66
CA PHE A 606 0.61 -20.88 14.52
C PHE A 606 -0.42 -20.70 13.41
N PHE A 607 -0.28 -21.44 12.31
CA PHE A 607 -1.22 -21.41 11.19
C PHE A 607 -1.93 -22.75 11.07
N THR A 608 -3.23 -22.77 11.37
CA THR A 608 -4.10 -23.94 11.23
C THR A 608 -4.87 -23.88 9.92
N VAL A 609 -4.77 -24.93 9.12
CA VAL A 609 -5.54 -25.10 7.87
C VAL A 609 -6.14 -26.50 7.81
N GLU A 610 -7.45 -26.56 7.59
CA GLU A 610 -8.22 -27.81 7.49
C GLU A 610 -9.02 -27.84 6.19
N GLY A 611 -8.84 -28.90 5.40
CA GLY A 611 -9.39 -29.06 4.05
C GLY A 611 -8.32 -28.96 2.97
N GLY A 612 -8.67 -29.22 1.71
CA GLY A 612 -7.72 -29.22 0.59
C GLY A 612 -6.72 -30.38 0.62
N ASP A 613 -5.94 -30.50 -0.45
CA ASP A 613 -5.03 -31.62 -0.73
C ASP A 613 -3.56 -31.19 -0.77
N GLN A 614 -3.29 -29.89 -0.86
CA GLN A 614 -1.95 -29.32 -0.75
C GLN A 614 -1.95 -28.01 0.04
N HIS A 615 -1.04 -27.87 0.99
CA HIS A 615 -0.79 -26.63 1.72
C HIS A 615 0.65 -26.17 1.53
N ASP A 616 0.83 -24.90 1.21
CA ASP A 616 2.12 -24.23 1.07
C ASP A 616 2.17 -23.03 2.02
N TYR A 617 2.83 -23.21 3.17
CA TYR A 617 3.12 -22.14 4.10
C TYR A 617 4.40 -21.42 3.64
N SER A 618 4.23 -20.19 3.14
CA SER A 618 5.29 -19.38 2.56
C SER A 618 5.70 -18.29 3.54
N LEU A 619 7.00 -18.18 3.82
CA LEU A 619 7.60 -17.10 4.58
C LEU A 619 8.85 -16.60 3.85
N HIS A 620 9.19 -15.33 4.06
CA HIS A 620 10.48 -14.81 3.65
C HIS A 620 10.98 -13.73 4.60
N GLY A 621 12.30 -13.52 4.60
CA GLY A 621 12.94 -12.43 5.31
C GLY A 621 13.07 -11.15 4.47
N PRO A 622 13.95 -10.22 4.87
CA PRO A 622 14.20 -9.01 4.12
C PRO A 622 15.04 -9.30 2.86
N PRO A 623 15.14 -8.35 1.92
CA PRO A 623 16.16 -8.41 0.88
C PRO A 623 17.57 -8.43 1.50
N GLY A 624 18.45 -9.26 0.95
CA GLY A 624 19.82 -9.41 1.42
C GLY A 624 20.29 -10.85 1.35
N GLU A 625 21.20 -11.21 2.25
CA GLU A 625 21.76 -12.55 2.30
C GLU A 625 20.90 -13.44 3.20
N CYS A 626 20.76 -14.72 2.82
CA CYS A 626 20.14 -15.72 3.66
C CYS A 626 21.00 -16.99 3.69
N GLU A 627 21.31 -17.44 4.90
CA GLU A 627 22.07 -18.66 5.15
C GLU A 627 21.18 -19.71 5.83
N SER A 628 21.33 -20.97 5.41
CA SER A 628 20.77 -22.12 6.11
C SER A 628 21.79 -22.63 7.11
N ILE A 629 21.59 -22.38 8.42
CA ILE A 629 22.43 -22.93 9.48
C ILE A 629 21.93 -24.33 9.81
N GLY A 630 22.78 -25.34 9.64
CA GLY A 630 22.41 -26.73 9.87
C GLY A 630 21.56 -27.33 8.75
N GLY A 631 21.05 -28.54 8.99
CA GLY A 631 20.34 -29.34 8.00
C GLY A 631 21.23 -29.91 6.89
N GLU A 632 20.81 -31.04 6.35
CA GLU A 632 21.34 -31.58 5.10
C GLU A 632 20.41 -31.21 3.96
N TRP A 633 20.91 -30.48 2.96
CA TRP A 633 20.10 -29.94 1.86
C TRP A 633 20.47 -30.54 0.52
N THR A 634 19.50 -30.62 -0.39
CA THR A 634 19.83 -30.81 -1.81
C THR A 634 20.60 -29.63 -2.36
N LYS A 635 21.36 -29.86 -3.43
CA LYS A 635 21.90 -28.77 -4.25
C LYS A 635 20.75 -27.93 -4.84
N PRO A 636 20.96 -26.64 -5.12
CA PRO A 636 20.01 -25.82 -5.87
C PRO A 636 19.57 -26.52 -7.16
N GLY A 637 18.26 -26.68 -7.34
CA GLY A 637 17.66 -27.26 -8.54
C GLY A 637 17.72 -26.32 -9.74
N SER A 638 17.68 -26.89 -10.96
CA SER A 638 17.48 -26.13 -12.20
C SER A 638 15.99 -25.78 -12.39
N GLY A 639 15.69 -24.75 -13.20
CA GLY A 639 14.32 -24.34 -13.50
C GLY A 639 13.67 -23.61 -12.32
N THR A 640 12.42 -23.95 -12.03
CA THR A 640 11.61 -23.30 -10.99
C THR A 640 10.97 -24.33 -10.04
N LEU A 641 10.34 -23.86 -8.96
CA LEU A 641 9.57 -24.73 -8.05
C LEU A 641 8.40 -25.43 -8.75
N ALA A 642 7.86 -24.82 -9.82
CA ALA A 642 6.85 -25.43 -10.69
C ALA A 642 7.37 -26.67 -11.46
N GLY A 643 8.68 -26.74 -11.70
CA GLY A 643 9.32 -27.88 -12.35
C GLY A 643 10.68 -27.53 -12.93
N ALA A 644 11.52 -28.55 -13.09
CA ALA A 644 12.90 -28.38 -13.55
C ALA A 644 13.04 -27.83 -14.98
N THR A 645 11.96 -27.91 -15.78
CA THR A 645 11.89 -27.43 -17.17
C THR A 645 10.95 -26.23 -17.33
N VAL A 646 10.34 -25.73 -16.24
CA VAL A 646 9.44 -24.58 -16.31
C VAL A 646 10.26 -23.31 -16.21
N GLU A 647 10.17 -22.46 -17.25
CA GLU A 647 10.85 -21.17 -17.30
C GLU A 647 10.25 -20.17 -16.30
N VAL A 648 11.07 -19.22 -15.86
CA VAL A 648 10.65 -18.17 -14.91
C VAL A 648 9.50 -17.36 -15.50
N GLY A 649 8.40 -17.26 -14.77
CA GLY A 649 7.21 -16.51 -15.19
C GLY A 649 6.33 -17.19 -16.24
N ALA A 650 6.68 -18.39 -16.71
CA ALA A 650 5.83 -19.15 -17.64
C ALA A 650 4.49 -19.52 -16.99
N LEU A 651 3.37 -19.25 -17.67
CA LEU A 651 2.01 -19.58 -17.21
C LEU A 651 1.67 -21.05 -17.45
N TYR A 652 2.48 -21.95 -16.89
CA TYR A 652 2.42 -23.40 -17.11
C TYR A 652 1.10 -24.04 -16.65
N ASP A 653 0.40 -23.40 -15.72
CA ASP A 653 -0.84 -23.82 -15.08
C ASP A 653 -2.07 -23.04 -15.56
N ASP A 654 -1.93 -22.20 -16.60
CA ASP A 654 -3.06 -21.51 -17.25
C ASP A 654 -2.92 -21.54 -18.79
N PRO A 655 -3.25 -22.69 -19.44
CA PRO A 655 -3.14 -22.85 -20.88
C PRO A 655 -3.95 -21.84 -21.69
N ALA A 656 -5.02 -21.28 -21.12
CA ALA A 656 -5.88 -20.31 -21.82
C ALA A 656 -5.17 -18.96 -21.98
N ARG A 657 -4.35 -18.57 -21.01
CA ARG A 657 -3.60 -17.30 -21.02
C ARG A 657 -2.15 -17.45 -21.47
N SER A 658 -1.66 -18.68 -21.60
CA SER A 658 -0.31 -18.98 -22.09
C SER A 658 -0.21 -19.14 -23.61
N VAL A 659 -1.31 -18.95 -24.35
CA VAL A 659 -1.31 -19.03 -25.81
C VAL A 659 -0.47 -17.90 -26.42
N GLU A 660 0.29 -18.21 -27.48
CA GLU A 660 1.06 -17.22 -28.22
C GLU A 660 0.12 -16.12 -28.75
N GLY A 661 0.49 -14.85 -28.50
CA GLY A 661 -0.31 -13.70 -28.92
C GLY A 661 -1.53 -13.38 -28.05
N PHE A 662 -1.67 -13.95 -26.84
CA PHE A 662 -2.74 -13.58 -25.91
C PHE A 662 -2.78 -12.06 -25.65
N ASP A 663 -3.91 -11.43 -25.91
CA ASP A 663 -4.14 -9.98 -25.79
C ASP A 663 -5.19 -9.61 -24.73
N GLY A 664 -5.68 -10.60 -23.99
CA GLY A 664 -6.66 -10.45 -22.92
C GLY A 664 -6.06 -10.02 -21.57
N THR A 665 -6.91 -9.94 -20.55
CA THR A 665 -6.51 -9.62 -19.17
C THR A 665 -6.02 -10.84 -18.39
N TYR A 666 -4.97 -10.63 -17.59
CA TYR A 666 -4.44 -11.61 -16.64
C TYR A 666 -5.10 -11.56 -15.26
N TYR A 667 -6.07 -10.65 -15.04
CA TYR A 667 -6.80 -10.53 -13.78
C TYR A 667 -7.42 -11.85 -13.30
N GLY A 668 -7.86 -12.68 -14.25
CA GLY A 668 -8.46 -13.99 -13.99
C GLY A 668 -7.46 -15.14 -13.82
N TYR A 669 -6.14 -14.90 -13.78
CA TYR A 669 -5.17 -15.94 -13.47
C TYR A 669 -5.40 -16.46 -12.04
N MET A 670 -5.47 -17.78 -11.88
CA MET A 670 -5.75 -18.47 -10.61
C MET A 670 -4.64 -19.44 -10.19
N GLY A 671 -3.58 -19.53 -10.99
CA GLY A 671 -2.51 -20.50 -10.78
C GLY A 671 -1.63 -20.20 -9.57
N SER A 672 -0.61 -21.05 -9.43
CA SER A 672 0.18 -21.23 -8.21
C SER A 672 1.19 -20.11 -7.94
N GLY A 673 1.71 -19.47 -8.97
CA GLY A 673 2.88 -18.59 -8.87
C GLY A 673 4.22 -19.31 -8.65
N PHE A 674 4.26 -20.65 -8.61
CA PHE A 674 5.49 -21.41 -8.35
C PHE A 674 6.60 -21.24 -9.41
N GLN A 675 6.24 -20.77 -10.60
CA GLN A 675 7.17 -20.44 -11.69
C GLN A 675 8.08 -19.25 -11.38
N HIS A 676 7.88 -18.54 -10.27
CA HIS A 676 8.73 -17.40 -9.89
C HIS A 676 9.79 -17.77 -8.85
N PHE A 677 9.70 -18.96 -8.25
CA PHE A 677 10.71 -19.49 -7.35
C PHE A 677 11.81 -20.21 -8.13
N ILE A 678 13.00 -19.65 -8.12
CA ILE A 678 14.21 -20.22 -8.73
C ILE A 678 15.11 -20.86 -7.68
N HIS A 679 16.03 -21.71 -8.14
CA HIS A 679 17.01 -22.39 -7.30
C HIS A 679 16.40 -23.18 -6.11
N PRO A 680 15.34 -23.98 -6.31
CA PRO A 680 14.72 -24.69 -5.20
C PRO A 680 15.69 -25.69 -4.54
N GLN A 681 15.77 -25.68 -3.21
CA GLN A 681 16.54 -26.61 -2.38
C GLN A 681 15.60 -27.27 -1.38
N ARG A 682 15.86 -28.54 -1.05
CA ARG A 682 15.00 -29.35 -0.16
C ARG A 682 15.79 -29.85 1.02
N LEU A 683 15.20 -29.75 2.21
CA LEU A 683 15.76 -30.35 3.40
C LEU A 683 15.62 -31.87 3.32
N LEU A 684 16.72 -32.58 3.53
CA LEU A 684 16.78 -34.04 3.56
C LEU A 684 16.72 -34.58 4.99
N SER A 685 17.44 -33.95 5.91
CA SER A 685 17.49 -34.35 7.31
C SER A 685 18.08 -33.24 8.20
N GLY A 686 17.92 -33.37 9.52
CA GLY A 686 18.57 -32.51 10.51
C GLY A 686 17.78 -31.25 10.87
N GLU A 687 18.12 -30.67 12.03
CA GLU A 687 17.62 -29.37 12.47
C GLU A 687 18.32 -28.26 11.70
N TRP A 688 17.59 -27.18 11.43
CA TRP A 688 18.05 -26.09 10.59
C TRP A 688 17.42 -24.75 10.98
N ILE A 689 18.03 -23.65 10.53
CA ILE A 689 17.57 -22.27 10.74
C ILE A 689 17.78 -21.48 9.44
N ALA A 690 16.82 -20.66 9.02
CA ALA A 690 17.08 -19.59 8.04
C ALA A 690 17.55 -18.35 8.78
N GLU A 691 18.77 -17.89 8.50
CA GLU A 691 19.32 -16.65 9.02
C GLU A 691 19.40 -15.62 7.90
N TYR A 692 18.81 -14.45 8.11
CA TYR A 692 18.76 -13.36 7.15
C TYR A 692 19.56 -12.17 7.65
N HIS A 693 20.27 -11.54 6.72
CA HIS A 693 20.99 -10.29 6.91
C HIS A 693 20.42 -9.24 5.96
N HIS A 694 19.90 -8.14 6.50
CA HIS A 694 19.31 -7.08 5.69
C HIS A 694 20.36 -6.40 4.80
N ALA A 695 20.05 -6.20 3.51
CA ALA A 695 21.01 -5.71 2.53
C ALA A 695 21.54 -4.28 2.81
N LYS A 696 20.78 -3.47 3.56
CA LYS A 696 21.16 -2.09 3.90
C LYS A 696 21.77 -1.91 5.28
N ASP A 697 21.72 -2.96 6.10
CA ASP A 697 22.11 -2.86 7.51
C ASP A 697 22.50 -4.24 8.06
N SER A 698 23.79 -4.43 8.32
CA SER A 698 24.33 -5.71 8.80
C SER A 698 23.86 -6.07 10.20
N ASP A 699 23.35 -5.08 10.94
CA ASP A 699 22.88 -5.20 12.31
C ASP A 699 21.36 -5.37 12.37
N ALA A 700 20.69 -5.45 11.21
CA ALA A 700 19.31 -5.88 11.10
C ALA A 700 19.26 -7.33 10.61
N ARG A 701 19.13 -8.26 11.56
CA ARG A 701 19.13 -9.70 11.29
C ARG A 701 17.85 -10.37 11.75
N LEU A 702 17.51 -11.48 11.12
CA LEU A 702 16.32 -12.26 11.44
C LEU A 702 16.65 -13.75 11.35
N ARG A 703 16.26 -14.52 12.38
CA ARG A 703 16.21 -15.97 12.31
C ARG A 703 14.77 -16.45 12.21
N ILE A 704 14.51 -17.35 11.27
CA ILE A 704 13.24 -18.08 11.15
C ILE A 704 13.50 -19.57 11.39
N ARG A 705 12.73 -20.16 12.31
CA ARG A 705 12.68 -21.61 12.54
C ARG A 705 11.31 -22.11 12.15
N ILE A 706 11.22 -23.09 11.24
CA ILE A 706 9.98 -23.85 11.03
C ILE A 706 10.09 -25.15 11.79
N LEU A 707 9.17 -25.39 12.72
CA LEU A 707 9.19 -26.58 13.54
C LEU A 707 8.60 -27.77 12.77
N PRO A 708 9.25 -28.95 12.86
CA PRO A 708 8.87 -30.10 12.05
C PRO A 708 7.48 -30.60 12.45
N THR A 709 6.63 -30.81 11.45
CA THR A 709 5.35 -31.50 11.59
C THR A 709 5.28 -32.71 10.67
N GLN A 710 4.32 -33.62 10.92
CA GLN A 710 4.23 -34.87 10.18
C GLN A 710 3.98 -34.63 8.68
N ASP A 711 4.76 -35.32 7.83
CA ASP A 711 4.66 -35.29 6.37
C ASP A 711 4.84 -33.88 5.76
N GLN A 712 5.78 -33.12 6.34
CA GLN A 712 6.14 -31.76 5.91
C GLN A 712 7.46 -31.75 5.12
N GLU A 713 7.43 -31.20 3.92
CA GLU A 713 8.62 -30.91 3.10
C GLU A 713 9.04 -29.45 3.33
N ILE A 714 10.33 -29.21 3.61
CA ILE A 714 10.89 -27.86 3.73
C ILE A 714 11.68 -27.51 2.48
N ILE A 715 11.41 -26.33 1.92
CA ILE A 715 11.95 -25.86 0.66
C ILE A 715 12.54 -24.45 0.86
N LEU A 716 13.76 -24.23 0.38
CA LEU A 716 14.30 -22.88 0.17
C LEU A 716 14.27 -22.54 -1.31
N ALA A 717 13.88 -21.32 -1.68
CA ALA A 717 13.94 -20.85 -3.06
C ALA A 717 14.18 -19.34 -3.13
N ASP A 718 14.84 -18.85 -4.18
CA ASP A 718 14.92 -17.42 -4.43
C ASP A 718 13.72 -16.98 -5.25
N ALA A 719 13.26 -15.76 -5.05
CA ALA A 719 12.37 -15.09 -6.00
C ALA A 719 12.75 -13.61 -6.11
N GLN A 720 12.42 -13.00 -7.24
CA GLN A 720 12.61 -11.55 -7.41
C GLN A 720 11.51 -10.78 -6.66
N VAL A 721 11.85 -9.63 -6.08
CA VAL A 721 10.86 -8.72 -5.49
C VAL A 721 9.78 -8.38 -6.52
N SER A 722 10.19 -8.10 -7.75
CA SER A 722 9.27 -7.95 -8.87
C SER A 722 9.93 -8.41 -10.17
N PRO A 723 9.18 -9.04 -11.10
CA PRO A 723 9.74 -9.63 -12.32
C PRO A 723 10.48 -8.65 -13.25
N VAL A 724 10.18 -7.35 -13.20
CA VAL A 724 10.75 -6.37 -14.15
C VAL A 724 11.59 -5.29 -13.48
N LYS A 725 11.04 -4.57 -12.50
CA LYS A 725 11.60 -3.31 -11.99
C LYS A 725 12.61 -3.51 -10.86
N HIS A 726 12.32 -4.42 -9.94
CA HIS A 726 13.12 -4.71 -8.75
C HIS A 726 13.54 -6.18 -8.78
N LYS A 727 14.69 -6.45 -9.42
CA LYS A 727 15.24 -7.80 -9.60
C LYS A 727 16.03 -8.32 -8.39
N ASP A 728 16.07 -7.56 -7.30
CA ASP A 728 16.63 -7.99 -6.03
C ASP A 728 16.00 -9.34 -5.64
N LEU A 729 16.84 -10.28 -5.21
CA LEU A 729 16.39 -11.59 -4.78
C LEU A 729 16.03 -11.56 -3.30
N VAL A 730 14.94 -12.24 -2.98
CA VAL A 730 14.53 -12.54 -1.62
C VAL A 730 14.49 -14.06 -1.48
N LYS A 731 15.07 -14.58 -0.39
CA LYS A 731 15.03 -16.00 -0.07
C LYS A 731 13.73 -16.32 0.64
N TYR A 732 12.99 -17.28 0.12
CA TYR A 732 11.77 -17.82 0.70
C TYR A 732 12.04 -19.16 1.37
N VAL A 733 11.34 -19.38 2.48
CA VAL A 733 11.18 -20.66 3.15
C VAL A 733 9.73 -21.10 2.94
N ILE A 734 9.55 -22.27 2.33
CA ILE A 734 8.25 -22.85 2.07
C ILE A 734 8.15 -24.19 2.79
N ALA A 735 7.15 -24.34 3.66
CA ALA A 735 6.79 -25.62 4.24
C ALA A 735 5.55 -26.18 3.52
N ARG A 736 5.73 -27.33 2.86
CA ARG A 736 4.74 -27.95 2.00
C ARG A 736 4.20 -29.23 2.62
N ARG A 737 2.88 -29.41 2.57
CA ARG A 737 2.22 -30.69 2.86
C ARG A 737 1.34 -31.08 1.67
N LYS A 738 1.26 -32.39 1.41
CA LYS A 738 0.44 -32.99 0.35
C LYS A 738 -0.27 -34.22 0.90
N GLY A 739 -1.54 -34.40 0.56
CA GLY A 739 -2.37 -35.52 1.00
C GLY A 739 -3.79 -35.37 0.48
N GLU A 740 -4.73 -36.06 1.11
CA GLU A 740 -6.17 -35.86 0.90
C GLU A 740 -6.73 -35.24 2.18
N ASP A 741 -7.59 -34.21 2.05
CA ASP A 741 -8.30 -33.57 3.18
C ASP A 741 -7.39 -33.23 4.38
N LEU A 742 -6.39 -32.40 4.11
CA LEU A 742 -5.31 -32.12 5.05
C LEU A 742 -5.80 -31.36 6.29
N ASN A 743 -5.34 -31.79 7.46
CA ASN A 743 -5.33 -31.00 8.68
C ASN A 743 -3.89 -30.62 9.02
N SER A 744 -3.54 -29.35 8.86
CA SER A 744 -2.18 -28.81 9.03
C SER A 744 -2.11 -27.79 10.14
N LEU A 745 -1.07 -27.91 10.96
CA LEU A 745 -0.63 -26.87 11.88
C LEU A 745 0.82 -26.52 11.52
N PHE A 746 1.03 -25.36 10.93
CA PHE A 746 2.37 -24.82 10.72
C PHE A 746 2.78 -24.04 11.97
N VAL A 747 4.01 -24.25 12.44
CA VAL A 747 4.56 -23.51 13.59
C VAL A 747 5.92 -22.95 13.21
N SER A 748 6.09 -21.64 13.40
CA SER A 748 7.39 -21.00 13.25
C SER A 748 7.74 -20.07 14.41
N VAL A 749 9.05 -19.87 14.63
CA VAL A 749 9.59 -18.90 15.59
C VAL A 749 10.44 -17.90 14.81
N LEU A 750 10.14 -16.61 14.99
CA LEU A 750 10.84 -15.50 14.36
C LEU A 750 11.59 -14.70 15.43
N GLU A 751 12.89 -14.58 15.24
CA GLU A 751 13.84 -13.96 16.18
C GLU A 751 14.54 -12.82 15.44
N PRO A 752 13.99 -11.58 15.44
CA PRO A 752 14.73 -10.42 15.00
C PRO A 752 15.80 -10.08 16.03
N TYR A 753 17.03 -9.86 15.58
CA TYR A 753 18.17 -9.59 16.46
C TYR A 753 19.20 -8.72 15.75
N SER A 754 20.19 -8.22 16.48
CA SER A 754 21.21 -7.33 15.94
C SER A 754 22.59 -7.98 15.88
N GLU A 755 23.39 -7.89 16.95
CA GLU A 755 24.73 -8.48 16.99
C GLU A 755 24.67 -10.00 17.22
N GLU A 756 23.98 -10.42 18.29
CA GLU A 756 23.93 -11.82 18.75
C GLU A 756 22.48 -12.31 18.91
N PRO A 757 22.20 -13.57 18.55
CA PRO A 757 20.90 -14.20 18.79
C PRO A 757 20.68 -14.43 20.30
N PHE A 758 19.43 -14.32 20.75
CA PHE A 758 19.06 -14.49 22.16
C PHE A 758 18.28 -15.79 22.44
N ILE A 759 17.86 -16.52 21.41
CA ILE A 759 17.27 -17.86 21.51
C ILE A 759 18.36 -18.91 21.30
N GLN A 760 18.64 -19.67 22.36
CA GLN A 760 19.61 -20.78 22.34
C GLN A 760 19.04 -22.02 21.63
N SER A 761 17.83 -22.46 22.00
CA SER A 761 17.18 -23.62 21.39
C SER A 761 15.67 -23.51 21.43
N VAL A 762 15.01 -24.14 20.46
CA VAL A 762 13.56 -24.32 20.45
C VAL A 762 13.28 -25.80 20.31
N THR A 763 12.51 -26.36 21.23
CA THR A 763 12.02 -27.74 21.15
C THR A 763 10.50 -27.74 21.11
N SER A 764 9.92 -28.72 20.42
CA SER A 764 8.48 -28.91 20.37
C SER A 764 8.11 -30.35 20.67
N GLU A 765 7.07 -30.52 21.47
CA GLU A 765 6.47 -31.82 21.77
C GLU A 765 4.95 -31.73 21.56
N ARG A 766 4.37 -32.75 20.93
CA ARG A 766 2.90 -32.88 20.86
C ARG A 766 2.42 -33.72 22.05
N ILE A 767 1.55 -33.15 22.87
CA ILE A 767 0.94 -33.81 24.04
C ILE A 767 -0.57 -33.78 23.86
N GLY A 768 -1.15 -34.92 23.51
CA GLY A 768 -2.58 -34.99 23.18
C GLY A 768 -2.90 -34.13 21.95
N LYS A 769 -3.88 -33.23 22.11
CA LYS A 769 -4.21 -32.20 21.09
C LYS A 769 -3.28 -30.97 21.12
N SER A 770 -2.48 -30.82 22.17
CA SER A 770 -1.64 -29.65 22.36
C SER A 770 -0.29 -29.79 21.66
N ILE A 771 0.26 -28.66 21.21
CA ILE A 771 1.69 -28.52 20.97
C ILE A 771 2.31 -27.69 22.10
N VAL A 772 3.39 -28.22 22.67
CA VAL A 772 4.18 -27.55 23.70
C VAL A 772 5.51 -27.15 23.08
N LEU A 773 5.83 -25.87 23.12
CA LEU A 773 7.12 -25.32 22.69
C LEU A 773 7.92 -24.92 23.93
N ASN A 774 9.19 -25.32 24.00
CA ASN A 774 10.14 -24.75 24.96
C ASN A 774 11.16 -23.91 24.19
N ILE A 775 11.26 -22.64 24.55
CA ILE A 775 12.19 -21.67 23.98
C ILE A 775 13.21 -21.36 25.06
N ASP A 776 14.39 -21.94 24.94
CA ASP A 776 15.50 -21.71 25.86
C ASP A 776 16.26 -20.47 25.39
N LEU A 777 16.34 -19.46 26.26
CA LEU A 777 17.05 -18.22 26.04
C LEU A 777 18.49 -18.33 26.53
N VAL A 778 19.38 -17.52 25.94
CA VAL A 778 20.82 -17.51 26.28
C VAL A 778 21.11 -17.10 27.73
N ASP A 779 20.18 -16.41 28.40
CA ASP A 779 20.28 -16.01 29.79
C ASP A 779 19.90 -17.14 30.78
N GLY A 780 19.51 -18.31 30.28
CA GLY A 780 19.12 -19.47 31.07
C GLY A 780 17.63 -19.54 31.43
N ILE A 781 16.81 -18.64 30.89
CA ILE A 781 15.35 -18.69 31.04
C ILE A 781 14.74 -19.59 29.95
N THR A 782 13.70 -20.36 30.30
CA THR A 782 12.92 -21.14 29.34
C THR A 782 11.47 -20.63 29.32
N ASP A 783 11.02 -20.19 28.14
CA ASP A 783 9.61 -19.89 27.87
C ASP A 783 8.90 -21.14 27.32
N THR A 784 7.87 -21.64 28.03
CA THR A 784 7.06 -22.80 27.62
C THR A 784 5.69 -22.35 27.09
N ILE A 785 5.47 -22.47 25.79
CA ILE A 785 4.19 -22.13 25.13
C ILE A 785 3.36 -23.41 24.94
N ILE A 786 2.09 -23.39 25.33
CA ILE A 786 1.14 -24.48 25.12
C ILE A 786 0.03 -23.98 24.20
N TYR A 787 -0.05 -24.54 23.00
CA TYR A 787 -1.10 -24.22 22.02
C TYR A 787 -2.02 -25.43 21.81
N GLU A 788 -3.32 -25.25 22.04
CA GLU A 788 -4.31 -26.34 22.02
C GLU A 788 -5.21 -26.38 20.78
N GLY A 789 -5.18 -25.36 19.90
CA GLY A 789 -5.90 -25.35 18.62
C GLY A 789 -7.41 -25.59 18.75
N SER A 790 -8.18 -24.49 18.75
CA SER A 790 -9.66 -24.42 18.85
C SER A 790 -10.29 -24.75 20.21
N GLU A 791 -11.19 -23.85 20.65
CA GLU A 791 -12.14 -23.94 21.76
C GLU A 791 -11.60 -23.94 23.22
N THR A 792 -10.35 -24.30 23.47
CA THR A 792 -9.72 -24.19 24.81
C THR A 792 -8.47 -23.32 24.75
N GLY A 793 -8.35 -22.37 25.67
CA GLY A 793 -7.38 -21.28 25.60
C GLY A 793 -5.91 -21.73 25.52
N SER A 794 -5.16 -21.22 24.54
CA SER A 794 -3.70 -21.28 24.48
C SER A 794 -3.07 -20.60 25.72
N ARG A 795 -1.93 -21.10 26.19
CA ARG A 795 -1.27 -20.69 27.44
C ARG A 795 0.23 -20.46 27.23
N LEU A 796 0.82 -19.54 27.98
CA LEU A 796 2.27 -19.40 28.15
C LEU A 796 2.64 -19.61 29.62
N VAL A 797 3.68 -20.39 29.87
CA VAL A 797 4.28 -20.63 31.19
C VAL A 797 5.78 -20.35 31.09
N ARG A 798 6.31 -19.42 31.89
CA ARG A 798 7.76 -19.11 31.91
C ARG A 798 8.43 -19.73 33.12
N THR A 799 9.63 -20.29 32.92
CA THR A 799 10.43 -20.91 33.99
C THR A 799 11.87 -20.40 34.00
N ASP A 800 12.30 -19.82 35.12
CA ASP A 800 13.70 -19.40 35.34
C ASP A 800 14.50 -20.54 36.00
N ARG A 801 15.53 -21.05 35.31
CA ARG A 801 16.41 -22.13 35.81
C ARG A 801 17.56 -21.62 36.68
N THR A 802 17.88 -20.33 36.65
CA THR A 802 19.02 -19.73 37.36
C THR A 802 18.71 -19.31 38.79
N ASN A 803 17.46 -18.95 39.10
CA ASN A 803 17.05 -18.52 40.45
C ASN A 803 16.20 -19.53 41.25
N GLY A 804 16.04 -20.77 40.76
CA GLY A 804 15.14 -21.74 41.36
C GLY A 804 13.68 -21.45 41.00
N ALA A 805 13.22 -22.03 39.88
CA ALA A 805 11.84 -22.16 39.43
C ALA A 805 10.88 -21.05 39.88
N ARG A 806 11.04 -19.84 39.35
CA ARG A 806 9.97 -18.83 39.39
C ARG A 806 9.05 -19.07 38.19
N MET A 807 7.82 -19.53 38.45
CA MET A 807 6.77 -19.68 37.44
C MET A 807 5.99 -18.38 37.32
N GLU A 808 6.10 -17.69 36.20
CA GLU A 808 5.29 -16.52 35.89
C GLU A 808 4.13 -16.96 34.98
N TRP A 809 2.90 -16.85 35.51
CA TRP A 809 1.66 -17.14 34.78
C TRP A 809 1.15 -15.87 34.10
N VAL A 810 0.93 -15.93 32.79
CA VAL A 810 0.27 -14.87 32.04
C VAL A 810 -1.21 -15.25 31.82
N PRO A 811 -2.19 -14.34 31.98
CA PRO A 811 -3.60 -14.70 32.18
C PRO A 811 -4.27 -15.56 31.09
N GLU A 812 -5.26 -16.32 31.57
CA GLU A 812 -6.14 -17.27 30.86
C GLU A 812 -7.01 -16.61 29.78
N MET A 813 -7.13 -17.23 28.59
CA MET A 813 -8.18 -16.91 27.62
C MET A 813 -9.54 -17.37 28.18
N ALA A 814 -10.50 -16.46 28.39
CA ALA A 814 -11.82 -16.82 28.91
C ALA A 814 -12.94 -16.75 27.85
N LYS A 815 -13.45 -17.92 27.40
CA LYS A 815 -14.86 -18.34 27.59
C LYS A 815 -15.16 -19.80 27.13
N ARG A 816 -15.56 -20.62 28.11
CA ARG A 816 -16.51 -21.77 28.14
C ARG A 816 -16.38 -22.96 27.15
N ASP A 817 -15.69 -24.01 27.64
CA ASP A 817 -16.06 -25.45 27.78
C ASP A 817 -16.61 -26.19 26.54
N LYS A 818 -15.97 -27.25 26.01
CA LYS A 818 -16.04 -28.63 26.56
C LYS A 818 -15.14 -29.67 25.83
N SER A 819 -14.24 -30.37 26.55
CA SER A 819 -13.84 -31.81 26.42
C SER A 819 -12.43 -32.06 27.00
N ASP A 820 -12.30 -32.99 27.96
CA ASP A 820 -11.11 -33.13 28.83
C ASP A 820 -9.88 -33.76 28.14
N GLU A 821 -8.68 -33.22 28.42
CA GLU A 821 -7.45 -33.98 28.72
C GLU A 821 -6.71 -33.27 29.89
N VAL A 822 -6.00 -34.03 30.73
CA VAL A 822 -5.34 -33.53 31.96
C VAL A 822 -4.18 -32.59 31.59
N VAL A 823 -4.20 -31.33 32.08
CA VAL A 823 -3.12 -30.37 31.81
C VAL A 823 -2.11 -30.35 32.95
N ARG A 824 -0.83 -30.57 32.65
CA ARG A 824 0.28 -30.44 33.61
C ARG A 824 0.57 -28.96 33.89
N ILE A 825 0.46 -28.56 35.16
CA ILE A 825 0.63 -27.18 35.63
C ILE A 825 2.01 -26.98 36.25
N GLY A 826 2.55 -28.01 36.92
CA GLY A 826 3.88 -27.94 37.56
C GLY A 826 4.38 -29.29 38.04
N LYS A 827 5.68 -29.40 38.32
CA LYS A 827 6.34 -30.63 38.77
C LYS A 827 7.13 -30.41 40.08
N PRO A 828 6.46 -30.24 41.22
CA PRO A 828 7.14 -30.03 42.50
C PRO A 828 7.89 -31.27 42.99
N HIS A 829 9.02 -31.07 43.66
CA HIS A 829 9.72 -32.11 44.39
C HIS A 829 9.21 -32.19 45.83
N ILE A 830 8.86 -33.39 46.30
CA ILE A 830 8.23 -33.58 47.61
C ILE A 830 9.28 -33.60 48.72
N THR A 831 9.16 -32.69 49.68
CA THR A 831 10.01 -32.63 50.87
C THR A 831 9.33 -33.20 52.12
N SER A 832 8.00 -33.18 52.17
CA SER A 832 7.21 -33.91 53.16
C SER A 832 5.78 -34.14 52.65
N ALA A 833 5.09 -35.18 53.12
CA ALA A 833 3.68 -35.42 52.82
C ALA A 833 3.00 -36.05 54.04
N SER A 834 2.07 -35.33 54.67
CA SER A 834 1.35 -35.84 55.84
C SER A 834 -0.01 -35.16 56.00
N GLY A 835 -1.03 -35.95 56.35
CA GLY A 835 -2.39 -35.44 56.47
C GLY A 835 -2.85 -34.81 55.15
N ALA A 836 -3.40 -33.60 55.21
CA ALA A 836 -3.85 -32.86 54.04
C ALA A 836 -2.78 -31.95 53.43
N ARG A 837 -1.51 -32.03 53.85
CA ARG A 837 -0.46 -31.11 53.38
C ARG A 837 0.72 -31.87 52.77
N VAL A 838 1.15 -31.41 51.60
CA VAL A 838 2.38 -31.84 50.93
C VAL A 838 3.33 -30.65 50.85
N THR A 839 4.50 -30.74 51.48
CA THR A 839 5.56 -29.72 51.39
C THR A 839 6.42 -29.99 50.17
N THR A 840 6.78 -28.94 49.45
CA THR A 840 7.51 -29.00 48.19
C THR A 840 8.65 -28.00 48.13
N ASP A 841 9.57 -28.17 47.19
CA ASP A 841 10.62 -27.18 46.88
C ASP A 841 10.17 -26.05 45.94
N ALA A 842 9.01 -26.22 45.28
CA ALA A 842 8.44 -25.24 44.37
C ALA A 842 7.70 -24.10 45.10
N GLN A 843 7.82 -22.87 44.57
CA GLN A 843 7.10 -21.70 45.06
C GLN A 843 5.86 -21.41 44.23
N PHE A 844 4.67 -21.61 44.81
CA PHE A 844 3.39 -21.29 44.17
C PHE A 844 2.98 -19.84 44.51
N GLU A 845 3.49 -18.85 43.76
CA GLU A 845 3.31 -17.41 44.06
C GLU A 845 1.84 -16.91 43.97
N PHE A 846 0.91 -17.75 43.52
CA PHE A 846 -0.52 -17.44 43.40
C PHE A 846 -1.41 -18.57 43.95
N GLY A 847 -1.23 -18.94 45.21
CA GLY A 847 -1.94 -20.06 45.86
C GLY A 847 -3.42 -20.25 45.51
N PRO A 848 -4.25 -19.18 45.57
CA PRO A 848 -5.68 -19.28 45.25
C PRO A 848 -6.00 -19.77 43.82
N THR A 849 -5.07 -19.65 42.86
CA THR A 849 -5.30 -20.11 41.48
C THR A 849 -5.06 -21.60 41.30
N TYR A 850 -4.39 -22.27 42.26
CA TYR A 850 -4.20 -23.72 42.26
C TYR A 850 -5.36 -24.48 42.94
N ALA A 851 -6.22 -23.76 43.66
CA ALA A 851 -7.45 -24.29 44.23
C ALA A 851 -8.32 -24.94 43.13
N GLY A 852 -8.67 -26.21 43.32
CA GLY A 852 -9.44 -27.00 42.37
C GLY A 852 -8.60 -27.76 41.33
N CYS A 853 -7.28 -27.58 41.30
CA CYS A 853 -6.35 -28.48 40.61
C CYS A 853 -6.19 -29.81 41.38
N PHE A 854 -5.34 -30.70 40.87
CA PHE A 854 -5.04 -31.99 41.46
C PHE A 854 -3.54 -32.18 41.59
N LEU A 855 -3.08 -32.72 42.71
CA LEU A 855 -1.75 -33.29 42.86
C LEU A 855 -1.80 -34.76 42.46
N THR A 856 -0.85 -35.22 41.64
CA THR A 856 -0.77 -36.60 41.17
C THR A 856 0.65 -37.13 41.22
N ASP A 857 0.81 -38.44 41.35
CA ASP A 857 2.12 -39.08 41.32
C ASP A 857 2.76 -38.98 39.94
N LYS A 858 4.04 -39.33 39.84
CA LYS A 858 4.80 -39.27 38.58
C LYS A 858 4.19 -40.09 37.44
N ASP A 859 3.40 -41.12 37.78
CA ASP A 859 2.78 -42.08 36.86
C ASP A 859 1.31 -41.72 36.55
N PHE A 860 0.79 -40.61 37.07
CA PHE A 860 -0.58 -40.13 36.88
C PHE A 860 -1.66 -41.13 37.35
N THR A 861 -1.34 -41.93 38.37
CA THR A 861 -2.18 -43.05 38.82
C THR A 861 -3.21 -42.61 39.85
N GLU A 862 -2.81 -41.75 40.80
CA GLU A 862 -3.71 -41.21 41.84
C GLU A 862 -3.77 -39.68 41.81
N TYR A 863 -4.93 -39.11 42.13
CA TYR A 863 -5.19 -37.67 42.03
C TYR A 863 -5.85 -37.16 43.31
N PHE A 864 -5.28 -36.10 43.87
CA PHE A 864 -5.73 -35.49 45.12
C PHE A 864 -6.04 -34.03 44.90
N LYS A 865 -7.26 -33.60 45.18
CA LYS A 865 -7.72 -32.26 44.85
C LYS A 865 -7.08 -31.23 45.78
N ILE A 866 -6.56 -30.15 45.19
CA ILE A 866 -5.87 -29.06 45.88
C ILE A 866 -6.91 -28.07 46.41
N GLU A 867 -6.84 -27.77 47.71
CA GLU A 867 -7.59 -26.71 48.38
C GLU A 867 -6.91 -25.35 48.18
N ASP A 868 -5.59 -25.29 48.43
CA ASP A 868 -4.75 -24.10 48.27
C ASP A 868 -3.28 -24.52 48.06
N ALA A 869 -2.42 -23.62 47.59
CA ALA A 869 -0.98 -23.86 47.47
C ALA A 869 -0.17 -22.66 47.99
N GLY A 870 0.71 -22.88 48.95
CA GLY A 870 1.61 -21.85 49.49
C GLY A 870 2.98 -21.83 48.83
N ARG A 871 3.88 -21.01 49.39
CA ARG A 871 5.28 -20.88 48.93
C ARG A 871 6.10 -22.17 48.99
N ASP A 872 5.70 -23.13 49.82
CA ASP A 872 6.46 -24.36 50.07
C ASP A 872 5.54 -25.56 50.32
N HIS A 873 4.24 -25.44 50.05
CA HIS A 873 3.29 -26.50 50.33
C HIS A 873 2.06 -26.47 49.45
N ILE A 874 1.39 -27.60 49.39
CA ILE A 874 0.12 -27.82 48.73
C ILE A 874 -0.82 -28.38 49.78
N ASP A 875 -1.90 -27.67 50.03
CA ASP A 875 -2.99 -28.13 50.89
C ASP A 875 -4.04 -28.83 50.02
N LEU A 876 -4.40 -30.04 50.43
CA LEU A 876 -5.36 -30.90 49.76
C LEU A 876 -6.70 -30.81 50.48
N ILE A 877 -7.79 -30.92 49.73
CA ILE A 877 -9.14 -30.90 50.31
C ILE A 877 -9.35 -32.09 51.25
N ASP A 878 -8.82 -33.25 50.89
CA ASP A 878 -8.92 -34.48 51.67
C ASP A 878 -7.53 -34.90 52.16
N PRO A 879 -7.40 -35.39 53.41
CA PRO A 879 -6.13 -35.92 53.89
C PRO A 879 -5.70 -37.15 53.10
N LEU A 880 -4.40 -37.27 52.87
CA LEU A 880 -3.80 -38.39 52.18
C LEU A 880 -4.10 -39.70 52.91
N PRO A 881 -4.57 -40.75 52.20
CA PRO A 881 -4.85 -42.04 52.80
C PRO A 881 -3.54 -42.76 53.19
N GLU A 882 -3.66 -43.72 54.11
CA GLU A 882 -2.55 -44.58 54.49
C GLU A 882 -2.06 -45.36 53.25
N GLY A 883 -0.79 -45.19 52.88
CA GLY A 883 -0.20 -45.82 51.69
C GLY A 883 -0.17 -44.96 50.42
N HIS A 884 -0.48 -43.66 50.49
CA HIS A 884 -0.41 -42.73 49.34
C HIS A 884 0.92 -42.80 48.56
N PRO A 885 0.93 -42.44 47.26
CA PRO A 885 2.09 -42.61 46.39
C PRO A 885 3.19 -41.57 46.60
N PHE A 886 2.89 -40.42 47.21
CA PHE A 886 3.86 -39.34 47.41
C PHE A 886 4.98 -39.71 48.39
N ARG A 887 6.21 -39.90 47.91
CA ARG A 887 7.40 -40.17 48.75
C ARG A 887 8.30 -38.95 48.83
N VAL A 888 8.90 -38.72 50.00
CA VAL A 888 9.93 -37.70 50.18
C VAL A 888 11.10 -38.00 49.24
N GLY A 889 11.52 -37.00 48.46
CA GLY A 889 12.58 -37.14 47.46
C GLY A 889 12.08 -37.59 46.07
N GLU A 890 10.76 -37.69 45.86
CA GLU A 890 10.18 -37.93 44.54
C GLU A 890 9.44 -36.69 44.01
N ASP A 891 9.30 -36.63 42.69
CA ASP A 891 8.50 -35.61 42.02
C ASP A 891 7.01 -35.98 42.06
N ALA A 892 6.16 -34.97 42.23
CA ALA A 892 4.74 -35.03 41.93
C ALA A 892 4.41 -34.11 40.77
N TRP A 893 3.23 -34.26 40.21
CA TRP A 893 2.67 -33.34 39.23
C TRP A 893 1.48 -32.59 39.82
N VAL A 894 1.45 -31.29 39.63
CA VAL A 894 0.23 -30.49 39.78
C VAL A 894 -0.44 -30.46 38.42
N VAL A 895 -1.70 -30.85 38.35
CA VAL A 895 -2.47 -30.99 37.11
C VAL A 895 -3.85 -30.38 37.25
N ARG A 896 -4.42 -29.84 36.18
CA ARG A 896 -5.84 -29.43 36.16
C ARG A 896 -6.62 -30.50 35.44
N ARG A 897 -7.59 -31.11 36.13
CA ARG A 897 -8.67 -31.81 35.44
C ARG A 897 -9.69 -30.76 35.03
N LEU A 898 -9.91 -30.62 33.72
CA LEU A 898 -11.08 -29.93 33.22
C LEU A 898 -12.31 -30.78 33.66
N GLN A 899 -13.42 -30.16 34.06
CA GLN A 899 -14.56 -30.88 34.64
C GLN A 899 -15.78 -30.82 33.73
N HIS A 900 -16.32 -31.97 33.34
CA HIS A 900 -17.71 -32.09 32.89
C HIS A 900 -18.70 -32.34 34.03
N ARG A 901 -19.85 -31.67 33.99
CA ARG A 901 -21.11 -32.18 34.56
C ARG A 901 -22.06 -32.57 33.43
N ARG A 902 -22.74 -33.70 33.67
CA ARG A 902 -23.82 -34.31 32.86
C ARG A 902 -24.76 -33.30 32.21
#